data_AF-A0A285KI36-F1
#
_entry.id   AF-A0A285KI36-F1
#
_cell.length_a   1.000
_cell.length_b   1.000
_cell.length_c   1.000
_cell.angle_alpha   90.00
_cell.angle_beta   90.00
_cell.angle_gamma   90.00
#
_symmetry.space_group_name_H-M   'P 1'
#
loop_
_entity.id
_entity.type
_entity.pdbx_description
1 polymer ?
#
loop_
_entity_poly.entity_id
_entity_poly.type
_entity_poly.pdbx_seq_one_letter_code
_entity_poly.pdbx_strand_id
1 'polypeptide(L)'
;MRFRSAAVLGLAMLLPLGAGASAAQADPGPKPKPSPEAAAATRVPPSVAPSATIAGPGASTPDPWAVKPYMGWSSYSMQVYSGNGKWITGDQLIKQSDAMKAKLQKYGYNYINVDAGWNDGVDANGRPKPSSTLYPQGLQKVIDHVHKNGQKFGLYMIPGISPDIYNASLPIAGAPGCTTHDIVKQPIQQADYWNIGYRIDFANPCSQKYIDSIADLFGSWGVNFVKFDSVTPGSGISDLSLDARDDVAAWSSALKRNKIWFELSWALDPKYADYWRSKANGWRIDWDVECYCANEALTQWQNVARLFPDLATWWRNGGNGGWNDLDSLNIGNGTMDGLTQDERRTAMTLWAISAAPLYLGNDLTKLDTYGLSLLTNPEVIAVDQAGTPARPVSATSQQPVWYALNPDGSYTVALFNLGRADKDITATWSDIGLTGAATVRDLWARKDLGRFATGFTAPAVPIHGVRLLKVTPQAGAKVAVNNDALRVGYTGDWSRNGGKEVAATSQPLELTVTDTGATTPPSTSGPVRTIIHDNTDTGIAYAGTWSQSTGRGLGDYNDNVHYTERNGDSFQYTFTGTGVSYVTEMDSSQGDVDIYLDGTFVKTVNTGREQGQPRLSQQAVFTVNDLPNGSHTLMAVKKSGSFMLLDRIDVLQPSLLDPPTASFDKKAPADVTVKLLRDGSEFIGITGLTKGTDYTVSGSTVTLRSAYLATLATGKAQLDFAFRGDYLDDVHATTVNGDSVSYAFSGTGVEWITAVGPDQGLVDIYIDGKLSKRVDTNSAARATQKTVFTVANLKNTKHTFKAVKVSGDVLRTDVIRYTTK
;
A
#
# COMPACT_ATOMS: atom_id res chain seq x y z
N MET A 1 -2.18 28.22 9.44
CA MET A 1 -3.12 29.20 10.03
C MET A 1 -3.87 28.51 11.16
N ARG A 2 -3.82 29.04 12.38
CA ARG A 2 -4.42 28.43 13.59
C ARG A 2 -5.93 28.65 13.59
N PHE A 3 -6.72 27.58 13.62
CA PHE A 3 -8.18 27.64 13.78
C PHE A 3 -8.55 27.66 15.27
N ARG A 4 -9.33 28.66 15.67
CA ARG A 4 -10.10 28.70 16.92
C ARG A 4 -11.52 28.27 16.58
N SER A 5 -11.98 27.12 17.08
CA SER A 5 -13.39 26.76 17.10
C SER A 5 -13.98 27.16 18.46
N ALA A 6 -15.02 27.99 18.41
CA ALA A 6 -15.75 28.45 19.57
C ALA A 6 -16.72 27.35 20.06
N ALA A 7 -16.37 26.69 21.16
CA ALA A 7 -17.31 25.97 21.99
C ALA A 7 -17.77 26.92 23.12
N VAL A 8 -19.03 27.32 23.09
CA VAL A 8 -19.68 28.05 24.19
C VAL A 8 -20.23 27.01 25.16
N LEU A 9 -19.55 26.79 26.28
CA LEU A 9 -20.17 26.34 27.52
C LEU A 9 -19.29 26.83 28.69
N GLY A 10 -19.78 27.84 29.42
CA GLY A 10 -19.11 28.37 30.59
C GLY A 10 -19.56 27.67 31.86
N LEU A 11 -18.63 27.16 32.66
CA LEU A 11 -18.75 27.13 34.11
C LEU A 11 -17.35 27.07 34.77
N ALA A 12 -17.17 27.89 35.80
CA ALA A 12 -15.92 28.22 36.45
C ALA A 12 -15.36 27.10 37.36
N MET A 13 -14.04 26.94 37.36
CA MET A 13 -13.26 26.15 38.33
C MET A 13 -13.19 26.83 39.70
N LEU A 14 -13.19 26.01 40.75
CA LEU A 14 -12.54 26.30 42.03
C LEU A 14 -11.96 24.98 42.60
N LEU A 15 -10.62 24.91 42.64
CA LEU A 15 -9.79 23.98 43.43
C LEU A 15 -9.73 24.49 44.90
N PRO A 16 -9.46 23.65 45.92
CA PRO A 16 -8.05 23.39 46.29
C PRO A 16 -7.70 22.00 46.88
N LEU A 17 -6.47 21.58 46.56
CA LEU A 17 -5.39 20.99 47.38
C LEU A 17 -5.71 20.14 48.62
N GLY A 18 -5.09 18.95 48.69
CA GLY A 18 -4.87 18.17 49.91
C GLY A 18 -3.83 17.07 49.71
N ALA A 19 -2.78 17.05 50.53
CA ALA A 19 -1.55 16.27 50.37
C ALA A 19 -1.60 14.84 50.97
N GLY A 20 -0.70 13.97 50.50
CA GLY A 20 0.16 13.21 51.41
C GLY A 20 0.07 11.68 51.47
N ALA A 21 1.24 11.06 51.20
CA ALA A 21 1.75 9.80 51.76
C ALA A 21 1.11 8.47 51.27
N SER A 22 1.79 7.33 51.18
CA SER A 22 3.19 6.88 51.19
C SER A 22 3.12 5.37 50.84
N ALA A 23 4.25 4.80 50.44
CA ALA A 23 4.41 3.46 49.92
C ALA A 23 4.03 2.31 50.88
N ALA A 24 3.61 1.18 50.31
CA ALA A 24 3.89 -0.15 50.86
C ALA A 24 3.89 -1.21 49.73
N GLN A 25 5.08 -1.77 49.49
CA GLN A 25 5.32 -3.01 48.76
C GLN A 25 4.78 -4.20 49.56
N ALA A 26 4.20 -5.20 48.88
CA ALA A 26 4.05 -6.55 49.40
C ALA A 26 4.26 -7.57 48.26
N ASP A 27 5.19 -8.48 48.53
CA ASP A 27 5.73 -9.56 47.68
C ASP A 27 4.70 -10.68 47.37
N PRO A 28 4.97 -11.56 46.38
CA PRO A 28 4.01 -12.46 45.78
C PRO A 28 3.94 -13.84 46.44
N GLY A 29 2.71 -14.36 46.57
CA GLY A 29 2.40 -15.75 46.94
C GLY A 29 1.99 -16.61 45.73
N PRO A 30 1.97 -17.95 45.87
CA PRO A 30 2.61 -18.86 44.91
C PRO A 30 1.70 -19.47 43.83
N LYS A 31 2.34 -19.87 42.72
CA LYS A 31 1.79 -20.69 41.62
C LYS A 31 1.38 -22.10 42.09
N PRO A 32 0.26 -22.67 41.58
CA PRO A 32 0.04 -24.11 41.56
C PRO A 32 0.49 -24.75 40.24
N LYS A 33 1.08 -25.95 40.36
CA LYS A 33 1.54 -26.87 39.30
C LYS A 33 0.38 -27.70 38.69
N PRO A 34 0.58 -28.29 37.49
CA PRO A 34 -0.43 -28.97 36.69
C PRO A 34 -0.43 -30.51 36.85
N SER A 35 -1.51 -31.18 36.42
CA SER A 35 -1.60 -32.58 35.90
C SER A 35 -3.08 -33.01 35.75
N PRO A 36 -3.43 -34.12 35.05
CA PRO A 36 -2.84 -34.74 33.85
C PRO A 36 -3.91 -35.21 32.80
N GLU A 37 -3.42 -35.61 31.61
CA GLU A 37 -3.99 -36.58 30.64
C GLU A 37 -4.61 -37.84 31.30
N ALA A 38 -5.46 -38.69 30.71
CA ALA A 38 -6.11 -38.87 29.40
C ALA A 38 -7.16 -40.01 29.58
N ALA A 39 -8.12 -40.17 28.66
CA ALA A 39 -8.81 -41.45 28.47
C ALA A 39 -9.27 -41.63 27.01
N ALA A 40 -8.95 -42.80 26.46
CA ALA A 40 -9.15 -43.21 25.07
C ALA A 40 -10.54 -43.80 24.80
N ALA A 41 -11.05 -43.68 23.57
CA ALA A 41 -12.12 -44.52 23.04
C ALA A 41 -12.05 -44.70 21.51
N THR A 42 -11.80 -45.97 21.12
CA THR A 42 -12.35 -46.75 19.98
C THR A 42 -12.45 -46.20 18.55
N ARG A 43 -11.84 -46.95 17.61
CA ARG A 43 -11.87 -46.79 16.14
C ARG A 43 -13.12 -47.40 15.49
N VAL A 44 -13.65 -46.72 14.47
CA VAL A 44 -14.59 -47.22 13.43
C VAL A 44 -14.06 -46.76 12.06
N PRO A 45 -14.12 -47.57 10.97
CA PRO A 45 -13.53 -47.21 9.67
C PRO A 45 -14.40 -46.24 8.85
N PRO A 46 -13.82 -45.48 7.89
CA PRO A 46 -14.46 -44.29 7.34
C PRO A 46 -15.40 -44.58 6.17
N SER A 47 -16.58 -43.98 6.19
CA SER A 47 -17.42 -43.80 5.00
C SER A 47 -16.91 -42.61 4.17
N VAL A 48 -16.76 -42.82 2.87
CA VAL A 48 -16.34 -41.83 1.87
C VAL A 48 -17.37 -40.68 1.79
N ALA A 49 -16.90 -39.45 1.98
CA ALA A 49 -17.63 -38.20 1.76
C ALA A 49 -16.70 -37.18 1.04
N PRO A 50 -17.26 -36.26 0.24
CA PRO A 50 -16.53 -35.56 -0.83
C PRO A 50 -15.55 -34.51 -0.33
N SER A 51 -14.49 -34.31 -1.12
CA SER A 51 -13.36 -33.41 -0.92
C SER A 51 -13.74 -32.02 -0.40
N ALA A 52 -13.43 -31.76 0.86
CA ALA A 52 -13.32 -30.41 1.40
C ALA A 52 -11.97 -29.81 0.96
N THR A 53 -12.03 -28.65 0.31
CA THR A 53 -10.89 -27.76 0.11
C THR A 53 -10.39 -27.26 1.46
N ILE A 54 -9.18 -27.66 1.85
CA ILE A 54 -8.52 -27.23 3.08
C ILE A 54 -7.74 -25.94 2.77
N ALA A 55 -8.13 -24.84 3.40
CA ALA A 55 -7.36 -23.60 3.46
C ALA A 55 -6.16 -23.78 4.41
N GLY A 56 -4.97 -23.29 4.01
CA GLY A 56 -3.75 -23.35 4.81
C GLY A 56 -3.77 -22.44 6.05
N PRO A 57 -2.91 -22.69 7.05
CA PRO A 57 -2.78 -21.80 8.20
C PRO A 57 -2.08 -20.51 7.75
N GLY A 58 -2.70 -19.37 8.03
CA GLY A 58 -2.22 -18.02 7.65
C GLY A 58 -3.26 -17.15 6.94
N ALA A 59 -4.28 -17.75 6.31
CA ALA A 59 -5.44 -17.03 5.78
C ALA A 59 -6.68 -17.41 6.60
N SER A 60 -7.19 -16.49 7.42
CA SER A 60 -8.53 -16.63 7.98
C SER A 60 -9.49 -16.95 6.84
N THR A 61 -10.34 -17.97 6.97
CA THR A 61 -11.47 -18.13 6.06
C THR A 61 -12.20 -16.79 5.98
N PRO A 62 -12.33 -16.18 4.79
CA PRO A 62 -12.95 -14.87 4.66
C PRO A 62 -14.29 -14.86 5.37
N ASP A 63 -14.57 -13.79 6.10
CA ASP A 63 -15.88 -13.62 6.73
C ASP A 63 -16.95 -13.82 5.64
N PRO A 64 -17.88 -14.77 5.78
CA PRO A 64 -18.90 -15.02 4.77
C PRO A 64 -19.75 -13.78 4.45
N TRP A 65 -19.71 -12.75 5.30
CA TRP A 65 -20.41 -11.49 5.09
C TRP A 65 -19.60 -10.47 4.28
N ALA A 66 -18.26 -10.59 4.24
CA ALA A 66 -17.35 -9.72 3.49
C ALA A 66 -16.83 -10.36 2.19
N VAL A 67 -17.64 -11.22 1.57
CA VAL A 67 -17.33 -11.86 0.28
C VAL A 67 -17.48 -10.93 -0.92
N LYS A 68 -18.20 -9.81 -0.74
CA LYS A 68 -18.36 -8.73 -1.73
C LYS A 68 -18.35 -7.37 -1.03
N PRO A 69 -17.89 -6.30 -1.71
CA PRO A 69 -18.08 -4.96 -1.19
C PRO A 69 -19.58 -4.67 -1.08
N TYR A 70 -19.98 -4.02 0.01
CA TYR A 70 -21.39 -3.68 0.23
C TYR A 70 -21.83 -2.54 -0.68
N MET A 71 -23.13 -2.46 -0.94
CA MET A 71 -23.72 -1.40 -1.76
C MET A 71 -24.86 -0.74 -0.98
N GLY A 72 -24.89 0.59 -0.90
CA GLY A 72 -25.86 1.25 -0.04
C GLY A 72 -25.84 2.77 -0.06
N TRP A 73 -26.08 3.37 1.10
CA TRP A 73 -26.18 4.80 1.30
C TRP A 73 -25.75 5.17 2.73
N SER A 74 -25.10 6.32 2.89
CA SER A 74 -24.75 6.94 4.18
C SER A 74 -25.25 8.37 4.26
N SER A 75 -25.64 8.81 5.46
CA SER A 75 -26.18 10.16 5.68
C SER A 75 -25.14 11.28 5.71
N TYR A 76 -23.87 10.97 5.90
CA TYR A 76 -22.86 11.97 6.25
C TYR A 76 -22.74 13.11 5.23
N SER A 77 -22.66 12.81 3.93
CA SER A 77 -22.52 13.85 2.90
C SER A 77 -23.72 14.81 2.89
N MET A 78 -24.94 14.33 3.18
CA MET A 78 -26.11 15.19 3.32
C MET A 78 -26.12 15.99 4.63
N GLN A 79 -25.59 15.43 5.72
CA GLN A 79 -25.41 16.17 6.97
C GLN A 79 -24.45 17.35 6.78
N VAL A 80 -23.34 17.14 6.07
CA VAL A 80 -22.38 18.17 5.68
C VAL A 80 -23.02 19.18 4.73
N TYR A 81 -23.68 18.72 3.66
CA TYR A 81 -24.32 19.58 2.68
C TYR A 81 -25.40 20.47 3.28
N SER A 82 -26.24 19.93 4.16
CA SER A 82 -27.29 20.71 4.83
C SER A 82 -26.76 21.72 5.84
N GLY A 83 -25.48 21.62 6.24
CA GLY A 83 -24.78 22.57 7.10
C GLY A 83 -25.22 22.58 8.56
N ASN A 84 -26.19 21.74 8.96
CA ASN A 84 -26.72 21.71 10.33
C ASN A 84 -26.49 20.38 11.05
N GLY A 85 -25.90 19.39 10.37
CA GLY A 85 -25.60 18.07 10.94
C GLY A 85 -26.83 17.20 11.26
N LYS A 86 -28.05 17.69 11.04
CA LYS A 86 -29.31 17.07 11.49
C LYS A 86 -30.17 16.52 10.34
N TRP A 87 -29.56 16.28 9.17
CA TRP A 87 -30.23 15.61 8.05
C TRP A 87 -30.31 14.08 8.29
N ILE A 88 -30.88 13.65 9.41
CA ILE A 88 -30.96 12.25 9.83
C ILE A 88 -32.25 11.96 10.62
N THR A 89 -33.32 12.73 10.38
CA THR A 89 -34.60 12.48 11.05
C THR A 89 -35.24 11.18 10.58
N GLY A 90 -36.10 10.58 11.39
CA GLY A 90 -36.77 9.32 11.02
C GLY A 90 -37.50 9.39 9.68
N ASP A 91 -38.19 10.51 9.40
CA ASP A 91 -38.87 10.72 8.12
C ASP A 91 -37.91 10.84 6.93
N GLN A 92 -36.74 11.46 7.13
CA GLN A 92 -35.72 11.54 6.09
C GLN A 92 -35.17 10.16 5.75
N LEU A 93 -34.81 9.38 6.78
CA LEU A 93 -34.27 8.02 6.60
C LEU A 93 -35.26 7.08 5.91
N ILE A 94 -36.55 7.15 6.28
CA ILE A 94 -37.63 6.40 5.61
C ILE A 94 -37.71 6.76 4.12
N LYS A 95 -37.63 8.05 3.78
CA LYS A 95 -37.64 8.50 2.37
C LYS A 95 -36.43 7.99 1.59
N GLN A 96 -35.25 7.94 2.21
CA GLN A 96 -34.05 7.38 1.56
C GLN A 96 -34.19 5.88 1.33
N SER A 97 -34.71 5.14 2.32
CA SER A 97 -35.02 3.72 2.19
C SER A 97 -35.99 3.43 1.03
N ASP A 98 -37.09 4.19 0.95
CA ASP A 98 -38.09 4.03 -0.11
C ASP A 98 -37.53 4.38 -1.49
N ALA A 99 -36.71 5.44 -1.58
CA ALA A 99 -36.05 5.83 -2.83
C ALA A 99 -35.05 4.77 -3.29
N MET A 100 -34.24 4.19 -2.38
CA MET A 100 -33.34 3.08 -2.69
C MET A 100 -34.12 1.88 -3.23
N LYS A 101 -35.21 1.49 -2.56
CA LYS A 101 -36.05 0.37 -2.99
C LYS A 101 -36.60 0.57 -4.40
N ALA A 102 -37.09 1.78 -4.68
CA ALA A 102 -37.69 2.10 -5.98
C ALA A 102 -36.65 2.17 -7.11
N LYS A 103 -35.44 2.69 -6.84
CA LYS A 103 -34.50 3.09 -7.90
C LYS A 103 -33.28 2.16 -8.03
N LEU A 104 -32.73 1.69 -6.92
CA LEU A 104 -31.38 1.10 -6.86
C LEU A 104 -31.36 -0.35 -6.37
N GLN A 105 -32.29 -0.76 -5.52
CA GLN A 105 -32.20 -2.04 -4.81
C GLN A 105 -32.15 -3.28 -5.72
N LYS A 106 -32.81 -3.23 -6.89
CA LYS A 106 -32.73 -4.30 -7.89
C LYS A 106 -31.33 -4.52 -8.49
N TYR A 107 -30.41 -3.58 -8.28
CA TYR A 107 -29.01 -3.63 -8.71
C TYR A 107 -28.04 -3.97 -7.59
N GLY A 108 -28.52 -4.24 -6.36
CA GLY A 108 -27.71 -4.70 -5.24
C GLY A 108 -27.64 -3.77 -4.03
N TYR A 109 -28.02 -2.49 -4.17
CA TYR A 109 -27.99 -1.51 -3.08
C TYR A 109 -29.00 -1.85 -1.98
N ASN A 110 -28.53 -2.10 -0.76
CA ASN A 110 -29.40 -2.54 0.32
C ASN A 110 -28.97 -2.11 1.73
N TYR A 111 -27.97 -1.25 1.91
CA TYR A 111 -27.61 -0.69 3.23
C TYR A 111 -28.09 0.75 3.37
N ILE A 112 -28.75 1.07 4.48
CA ILE A 112 -29.10 2.42 4.93
C ILE A 112 -28.32 2.69 6.22
N ASN A 113 -27.22 3.45 6.10
CA ASN A 113 -26.33 3.75 7.22
C ASN A 113 -26.59 5.17 7.74
N VAL A 114 -26.80 5.30 9.04
CA VAL A 114 -26.92 6.60 9.73
C VAL A 114 -25.58 6.92 10.36
N ASP A 115 -24.96 7.99 9.89
CA ASP A 115 -23.66 8.46 10.38
C ASP A 115 -23.81 9.23 11.71
N ALA A 116 -22.81 10.03 12.09
CA ALA A 116 -22.70 10.65 13.41
C ALA A 116 -23.94 11.44 13.86
N GLY A 117 -24.19 11.45 15.18
CA GLY A 117 -25.22 12.30 15.81
C GLY A 117 -26.61 11.68 15.93
N TRP A 118 -26.77 10.37 15.69
CA TRP A 118 -28.05 9.66 15.86
C TRP A 118 -28.48 9.52 17.33
N ASN A 119 -27.56 9.58 18.28
CA ASN A 119 -27.81 9.49 19.72
C ASN A 119 -27.65 10.86 20.42
N ASP A 120 -28.40 11.09 21.51
CA ASP A 120 -28.30 12.31 22.33
C ASP A 120 -28.06 12.03 23.82
N GLY A 121 -27.64 10.80 24.15
CA GLY A 121 -27.28 10.42 25.52
C GLY A 121 -27.05 8.93 25.67
N VAL A 122 -27.11 8.47 26.92
CA VAL A 122 -26.99 7.05 27.29
C VAL A 122 -28.15 6.60 28.17
N ASP A 123 -28.36 5.28 28.24
CA ASP A 123 -29.27 4.67 29.21
C ASP A 123 -28.62 4.54 30.60
N ALA A 124 -29.35 3.94 31.55
CA ALA A 124 -28.90 3.75 32.93
C ALA A 124 -27.66 2.85 33.07
N ASN A 125 -27.22 2.17 32.01
CA ASN A 125 -26.03 1.31 31.99
C ASN A 125 -24.90 1.89 31.13
N GLY A 126 -24.98 3.18 30.76
CA GLY A 126 -23.99 3.83 29.91
C GLY A 126 -24.05 3.47 28.43
N ARG A 127 -25.09 2.77 27.96
CA ARG A 127 -25.21 2.38 26.55
C ARG A 127 -25.85 3.50 25.72
N PRO A 128 -25.42 3.74 24.47
CA PRO A 128 -25.97 4.82 23.63
C PRO A 128 -27.49 4.76 23.46
N LYS A 129 -28.15 5.92 23.56
CA LYS A 129 -29.60 6.08 23.43
C LYS A 129 -29.97 6.91 22.19
N PRO A 130 -30.84 6.41 21.29
CA PRO A 130 -31.28 7.18 20.12
C PRO A 130 -31.95 8.50 20.50
N SER A 131 -31.74 9.54 19.69
CA SER A 131 -32.32 10.85 19.98
C SER A 131 -33.83 10.88 19.85
N SER A 132 -34.51 11.27 20.93
CA SER A 132 -35.96 11.47 20.91
C SER A 132 -36.40 12.67 20.06
N THR A 133 -35.49 13.61 19.78
CA THR A 133 -35.76 14.74 18.89
C THR A 133 -35.69 14.33 17.42
N LEU A 134 -34.71 13.51 17.04
CA LEU A 134 -34.57 13.02 15.66
C LEU A 134 -35.59 11.91 15.34
N TYR A 135 -35.92 11.10 16.35
CA TYR A 135 -36.81 9.94 16.24
C TYR A 135 -37.95 10.04 17.27
N PRO A 136 -38.89 10.99 17.12
CA PRO A 136 -39.99 11.17 18.08
C PRO A 136 -40.93 9.96 18.19
N GLN A 137 -40.91 9.06 17.19
CA GLN A 137 -41.65 7.80 17.17
C GLN A 137 -40.76 6.58 17.49
N GLY A 138 -39.53 6.82 17.96
CA GLY A 138 -38.51 5.81 18.23
C GLY A 138 -37.71 5.41 16.97
N LEU A 139 -36.41 5.16 17.15
CA LEU A 139 -35.53 4.69 16.07
C LEU A 139 -35.95 3.32 15.55
N GLN A 140 -36.48 2.44 16.42
CA GLN A 140 -36.93 1.11 16.04
C GLN A 140 -37.94 1.14 14.88
N LYS A 141 -38.84 2.14 14.84
CA LYS A 141 -39.80 2.30 13.73
C LYS A 141 -39.09 2.52 12.38
N VAL A 142 -37.97 3.22 12.37
CA VAL A 142 -37.15 3.44 11.17
C VAL A 142 -36.48 2.13 10.77
N ILE A 143 -35.90 1.41 11.72
CA ILE A 143 -35.22 0.13 11.48
C ILE A 143 -36.21 -0.89 10.91
N ASP A 144 -37.39 -1.03 11.52
CA ASP A 144 -38.45 -1.93 11.07
C ASP A 144 -38.90 -1.59 9.63
N HIS A 145 -38.97 -0.31 9.28
CA HIS A 145 -39.30 0.14 7.93
C HIS A 145 -38.21 -0.26 6.91
N VAL A 146 -36.94 -0.02 7.25
CA VAL A 146 -35.78 -0.40 6.42
C VAL A 146 -35.78 -1.92 6.19
N HIS A 147 -35.99 -2.72 7.24
CA HIS A 147 -36.08 -4.19 7.11
C HIS A 147 -37.30 -4.64 6.32
N LYS A 148 -38.46 -3.98 6.46
CA LYS A 148 -39.65 -4.25 5.64
C LYS A 148 -39.39 -3.99 4.15
N ASN A 149 -38.48 -3.07 3.83
CA ASN A 149 -38.00 -2.85 2.46
C ASN A 149 -36.99 -3.92 2.00
N GLY A 150 -36.58 -4.86 2.85
CA GLY A 150 -35.57 -5.88 2.56
C GLY A 150 -34.14 -5.34 2.59
N GLN A 151 -33.94 -4.20 3.26
CA GLN A 151 -32.66 -3.52 3.40
C GLN A 151 -32.06 -3.80 4.77
N LYS A 152 -30.82 -3.37 4.97
CA LYS A 152 -30.02 -3.47 6.17
C LYS A 152 -29.81 -2.09 6.76
N PHE A 153 -29.73 -2.00 8.09
CA PHE A 153 -29.59 -0.73 8.80
C PHE A 153 -28.24 -0.62 9.50
N GLY A 154 -27.60 0.55 9.44
CA GLY A 154 -26.29 0.79 10.03
C GLY A 154 -26.22 2.00 10.96
N LEU A 155 -25.30 1.95 11.93
CA LEU A 155 -25.05 3.01 12.91
C LEU A 155 -23.57 3.39 12.97
N TYR A 156 -23.31 4.55 13.57
CA TYR A 156 -21.99 5.13 13.77
C TYR A 156 -21.56 5.10 15.23
N MET A 157 -20.28 4.86 15.49
CA MET A 157 -19.63 4.90 16.80
C MET A 157 -18.17 5.39 16.67
N ILE A 158 -17.54 5.68 17.81
CA ILE A 158 -16.11 6.02 17.90
C ILE A 158 -15.44 5.17 19.02
N PRO A 159 -14.12 4.96 18.97
CA PRO A 159 -13.35 4.37 20.06
C PRO A 159 -13.48 5.12 21.39
N GLY A 160 -13.39 4.37 22.48
CA GLY A 160 -13.37 4.86 23.83
C GLY A 160 -14.74 5.06 24.47
N ILE A 161 -14.71 5.76 25.59
CA ILE A 161 -15.88 6.11 26.40
C ILE A 161 -15.88 7.60 26.72
N SER A 162 -17.03 8.27 26.64
CA SER A 162 -17.05 9.72 26.84
C SER A 162 -16.76 10.09 28.31
N PRO A 163 -16.16 11.29 28.54
CA PRO A 163 -15.93 11.80 29.90
C PRO A 163 -17.19 11.84 30.76
N ASP A 164 -18.35 12.16 30.18
CA ASP A 164 -19.63 12.21 30.89
C ASP A 164 -20.04 10.82 31.41
N ILE A 165 -19.87 9.76 30.61
CA ILE A 165 -20.19 8.38 31.02
C ILE A 165 -19.20 7.90 32.09
N TYR A 166 -17.92 8.26 31.97
CA TYR A 166 -16.90 7.97 32.99
C TYR A 166 -17.21 8.66 34.33
N ASN A 167 -17.56 9.95 34.31
CA ASN A 167 -17.88 10.73 35.51
C ASN A 167 -19.18 10.28 36.18
N ALA A 168 -20.15 9.80 35.40
CA ALA A 168 -21.42 9.30 35.92
C ALA A 168 -21.30 7.95 36.65
N SER A 169 -20.19 7.21 36.46
CA SER A 169 -19.91 5.94 37.14
C SER A 169 -21.10 4.95 37.10
N LEU A 170 -21.70 4.81 35.91
CA LEU A 170 -22.92 4.03 35.71
C LEU A 170 -22.65 2.52 35.82
N PRO A 171 -23.60 1.71 36.30
CA PRO A 171 -23.49 0.26 36.28
C PRO A 171 -23.29 -0.28 34.86
N ILE A 172 -22.53 -1.37 34.69
CA ILE A 172 -22.41 -2.06 33.40
C ILE A 172 -23.42 -3.22 33.33
N ALA A 173 -24.25 -3.22 32.28
CA ALA A 173 -25.26 -4.26 32.08
C ALA A 173 -24.63 -5.66 31.98
N GLY A 174 -25.18 -6.63 32.72
CA GLY A 174 -24.63 -7.99 32.77
C GLY A 174 -23.31 -8.14 33.56
N ALA A 175 -22.87 -7.09 34.25
CA ALA A 175 -21.61 -7.08 35.00
C ALA A 175 -21.80 -6.50 36.43
N PRO A 176 -22.43 -7.25 37.36
CA PRO A 176 -22.63 -6.78 38.73
C PRO A 176 -21.31 -6.39 39.39
N GLY A 177 -21.28 -5.21 40.03
CA GLY A 177 -20.08 -4.69 40.69
C GLY A 177 -19.10 -3.95 39.78
N CYS A 178 -19.34 -3.92 38.46
CA CYS A 178 -18.57 -3.11 37.52
C CYS A 178 -19.29 -1.78 37.23
N THR A 179 -18.53 -0.69 37.15
CA THR A 179 -19.03 0.60 36.68
C THR A 179 -18.25 1.11 35.46
N THR A 180 -18.83 2.05 34.71
CA THR A 180 -18.17 2.72 33.58
C THR A 180 -16.94 3.53 34.01
N HIS A 181 -16.81 3.85 35.30
CA HIS A 181 -15.62 4.51 35.86
C HIS A 181 -14.43 3.54 35.91
N ASP A 182 -14.67 2.30 36.32
CA ASP A 182 -13.63 1.30 36.59
C ASP A 182 -12.89 0.82 35.34
N ILE A 183 -13.49 1.03 34.16
CA ILE A 183 -12.99 0.51 32.88
C ILE A 183 -12.10 1.50 32.14
N VAL A 184 -11.92 2.74 32.61
CA VAL A 184 -11.04 3.71 31.94
C VAL A 184 -9.58 3.47 32.31
N LYS A 185 -8.69 3.52 31.31
CA LYS A 185 -7.26 3.35 31.49
C LYS A 185 -6.69 4.46 32.36
N GLN A 186 -5.86 4.09 33.34
CA GLN A 186 -5.16 5.03 34.21
C GLN A 186 -3.64 5.03 33.94
N PRO A 187 -2.99 6.20 33.94
CA PRO A 187 -3.60 7.54 33.92
C PRO A 187 -4.49 7.74 32.68
N ILE A 188 -5.49 8.62 32.76
CA ILE A 188 -6.45 8.87 31.67
C ILE A 188 -5.69 9.18 30.36
N GLN A 189 -6.06 8.47 29.31
CA GLN A 189 -5.51 8.61 27.97
C GLN A 189 -6.64 8.89 26.97
N GLN A 190 -6.30 9.62 25.91
CA GLN A 190 -7.13 9.81 24.73
C GLN A 190 -7.38 8.45 24.04
N ALA A 191 -8.59 8.22 23.52
CA ALA A 191 -8.95 6.99 22.80
C ALA A 191 -8.95 7.12 21.27
N ASP A 192 -9.30 8.31 20.79
CA ASP A 192 -9.64 8.57 19.39
C ASP A 192 -8.94 9.85 18.92
N TYR A 193 -8.74 10.02 17.62
CA TYR A 193 -8.02 11.17 17.06
C TYR A 193 -8.56 12.55 17.49
N TRP A 194 -9.88 12.70 17.67
CA TRP A 194 -10.51 13.99 18.02
C TRP A 194 -10.53 14.29 19.53
N ASN A 195 -10.02 13.38 20.36
CA ASN A 195 -9.99 13.52 21.81
C ASN A 195 -11.40 13.71 22.43
N ILE A 196 -12.36 12.92 21.95
CA ILE A 196 -13.74 12.93 22.42
C ILE A 196 -13.94 11.87 23.52
N GLY A 197 -13.20 10.75 23.44
CA GLY A 197 -13.29 9.64 24.38
C GLY A 197 -12.01 9.40 25.20
N TYR A 198 -12.20 8.80 26.38
CA TYR A 198 -11.15 8.21 27.18
C TYR A 198 -10.92 6.74 26.80
N ARG A 199 -9.66 6.33 26.81
CA ARG A 199 -9.26 4.96 26.49
C ARG A 199 -9.81 3.98 27.52
N ILE A 200 -10.39 2.88 27.05
CA ILE A 200 -10.86 1.79 27.88
C ILE A 200 -9.67 0.84 28.19
N ASP A 201 -9.53 0.39 29.44
CA ASP A 201 -8.55 -0.61 29.86
C ASP A 201 -9.07 -2.03 29.63
N PHE A 202 -8.73 -2.64 28.50
CA PHE A 202 -9.13 -4.01 28.20
C PHE A 202 -8.40 -5.08 29.03
N ALA A 203 -7.46 -4.71 29.91
CA ALA A 203 -7.00 -5.61 30.97
C ALA A 203 -8.04 -5.81 32.07
N ASN A 204 -8.99 -4.88 32.23
CA ASN A 204 -10.11 -5.01 33.14
C ASN A 204 -11.20 -5.91 32.51
N PRO A 205 -11.58 -7.05 33.13
CA PRO A 205 -12.60 -7.94 32.58
C PRO A 205 -14.00 -7.31 32.46
N CYS A 206 -14.29 -6.21 33.16
CA CYS A 206 -15.52 -5.43 33.01
C CYS A 206 -15.60 -4.72 31.64
N SER A 207 -14.47 -4.38 31.03
CA SER A 207 -14.40 -3.60 29.79
C SER A 207 -15.04 -4.34 28.61
N GLN A 208 -14.72 -5.63 28.44
CA GLN A 208 -15.35 -6.44 27.39
C GLN A 208 -16.86 -6.55 27.60
N LYS A 209 -17.32 -6.69 28.84
CA LYS A 209 -18.77 -6.77 29.15
C LYS A 209 -19.52 -5.50 28.79
N TYR A 210 -18.89 -4.34 28.97
CA TYR A 210 -19.46 -3.06 28.53
C TYR A 210 -19.67 -3.03 27.02
N ILE A 211 -18.63 -3.37 26.24
CA ILE A 211 -18.73 -3.45 24.77
C ILE A 211 -19.75 -4.50 24.32
N ASP A 212 -19.73 -5.69 24.95
CA ASP A 212 -20.70 -6.77 24.69
C ASP A 212 -22.13 -6.27 24.88
N SER A 213 -22.40 -5.54 25.97
CA SER A 213 -23.74 -5.04 26.28
C SER A 213 -24.29 -4.04 25.26
N ILE A 214 -23.41 -3.28 24.59
CA ILE A 214 -23.79 -2.33 23.53
C ILE A 214 -24.01 -3.09 22.22
N ALA A 215 -23.11 -4.00 21.85
CA ALA A 215 -23.26 -4.80 20.65
C ALA A 215 -24.52 -5.67 20.68
N ASP A 216 -24.84 -6.27 21.84
CA ASP A 216 -26.06 -7.05 22.03
C ASP A 216 -27.32 -6.18 21.98
N LEU A 217 -27.25 -4.93 22.46
CA LEU A 217 -28.33 -3.95 22.31
C LEU A 217 -28.56 -3.62 20.83
N PHE A 218 -27.50 -3.35 20.08
CA PHE A 218 -27.59 -3.12 18.63
C PHE A 218 -28.14 -4.32 17.88
N GLY A 219 -27.70 -5.54 18.25
CA GLY A 219 -28.24 -6.79 17.73
C GLY A 219 -29.75 -6.93 18.02
N SER A 220 -30.18 -6.56 19.23
CA SER A 220 -31.60 -6.61 19.62
C SER A 220 -32.50 -5.64 18.85
N TRP A 221 -31.96 -4.50 18.39
CA TRP A 221 -32.66 -3.57 17.51
C TRP A 221 -32.69 -4.05 16.05
N GLY A 222 -31.81 -5.00 15.69
CA GLY A 222 -31.64 -5.50 14.33
C GLY A 222 -30.68 -4.67 13.48
N VAL A 223 -29.74 -3.96 14.11
CA VAL A 223 -28.62 -3.29 13.41
C VAL A 223 -27.79 -4.35 12.67
N ASN A 224 -27.31 -4.00 11.47
CA ASN A 224 -26.56 -4.91 10.59
C ASN A 224 -25.16 -4.40 10.25
N PHE A 225 -24.87 -3.14 10.59
CA PHE A 225 -23.63 -2.46 10.24
C PHE A 225 -23.26 -1.46 11.34
N VAL A 226 -21.98 -1.42 11.72
CA VAL A 226 -21.42 -0.40 12.60
C VAL A 226 -20.15 0.15 11.96
N LYS A 227 -20.10 1.48 11.78
CA LYS A 227 -18.88 2.22 11.42
C LYS A 227 -18.23 2.76 12.69
N PHE A 228 -16.94 2.52 12.83
CA PHE A 228 -16.06 3.10 13.82
C PHE A 228 -15.23 4.19 13.19
N ASP A 229 -15.35 5.42 13.66
CA ASP A 229 -14.56 6.54 13.14
C ASP A 229 -13.41 6.94 14.08
N SER A 230 -12.53 7.82 13.63
CA SER A 230 -11.43 8.34 14.47
C SER A 230 -10.45 7.25 14.95
N VAL A 231 -10.39 6.11 14.24
CA VAL A 231 -9.56 4.94 14.58
C VAL A 231 -8.08 5.22 14.31
N THR A 232 -7.24 4.74 15.23
CA THR A 232 -5.77 4.79 15.18
C THR A 232 -5.17 3.41 15.49
N PRO A 233 -3.95 3.06 15.01
CA PRO A 233 -3.04 3.85 14.18
C PRO A 233 -3.57 4.16 12.78
N GLY A 234 -3.41 5.42 12.36
CA GLY A 234 -4.10 6.04 11.24
C GLY A 234 -4.68 7.39 11.66
N SER A 235 -5.58 7.94 10.85
CA SER A 235 -6.27 9.21 11.11
C SER A 235 -5.31 10.37 11.45
N GLY A 236 -4.08 10.36 10.91
CA GLY A 236 -3.04 11.35 11.18
C GLY A 236 -2.04 10.98 12.30
N ILE A 237 -2.23 9.85 12.99
CA ILE A 237 -1.31 9.32 14.02
C ILE A 237 -1.00 7.84 13.70
N SER A 238 0.11 7.61 13.01
CA SER A 238 0.50 6.28 12.49
C SER A 238 1.42 5.46 13.41
N ASP A 239 1.96 6.09 14.46
CA ASP A 239 2.70 5.38 15.50
C ASP A 239 1.74 4.78 16.55
N LEU A 240 2.29 4.13 17.58
CA LEU A 240 1.49 3.51 18.65
C LEU A 240 1.29 4.45 19.85
N SER A 241 1.51 5.76 19.70
CA SER A 241 1.26 6.73 20.78
C SER A 241 -0.22 6.90 21.09
N LEU A 242 -1.07 6.70 20.06
CA LEU A 242 -2.51 6.56 20.19
C LEU A 242 -2.92 5.24 19.50
N ASP A 243 -3.33 4.25 20.29
CA ASP A 243 -3.55 2.89 19.81
C ASP A 243 -4.94 2.39 20.22
N ALA A 244 -5.86 2.34 19.26
CA ALA A 244 -7.23 1.87 19.43
C ALA A 244 -7.40 0.37 19.06
N ARG A 245 -6.30 -0.36 18.82
CA ARG A 245 -6.38 -1.76 18.35
C ARG A 245 -7.06 -2.69 19.35
N ASP A 246 -6.89 -2.48 20.65
CA ASP A 246 -7.55 -3.26 21.70
C ASP A 246 -9.07 -3.05 21.71
N ASP A 247 -9.51 -1.80 21.56
CA ASP A 247 -10.93 -1.45 21.44
C ASP A 247 -11.56 -2.03 20.17
N VAL A 248 -10.89 -1.86 19.03
CA VAL A 248 -11.30 -2.49 17.77
C VAL A 248 -11.40 -4.02 17.90
N ALA A 249 -10.49 -4.67 18.62
CA ALA A 249 -10.57 -6.11 18.87
C ALA A 249 -11.76 -6.52 19.75
N ALA A 250 -12.08 -5.72 20.77
CA ALA A 250 -13.22 -5.94 21.64
C ALA A 250 -14.55 -5.80 20.88
N TRP A 251 -14.69 -4.75 20.07
CA TRP A 251 -15.86 -4.53 19.21
C TRP A 251 -15.99 -5.59 18.12
N SER A 252 -14.89 -5.93 17.45
CA SER A 252 -14.86 -7.01 16.46
C SER A 252 -15.46 -8.30 17.01
N SER A 253 -15.02 -8.70 18.20
CA SER A 253 -15.51 -9.91 18.88
C SER A 253 -17.00 -9.80 19.25
N ALA A 254 -17.44 -8.63 19.72
CA ALA A 254 -18.81 -8.39 20.15
C ALA A 254 -19.82 -8.32 18.98
N LEU A 255 -19.47 -7.60 17.92
CA LEU A 255 -20.28 -7.44 16.71
C LEU A 255 -20.42 -8.74 15.93
N LYS A 256 -19.36 -9.56 15.88
CA LYS A 256 -19.37 -10.86 15.19
C LYS A 256 -20.43 -11.81 15.77
N ARG A 257 -20.65 -11.83 17.09
CA ARG A 257 -21.70 -12.64 17.73
C ARG A 257 -23.10 -12.23 17.28
N ASN A 258 -23.28 -10.94 16.99
CA ASN A 258 -24.53 -10.33 16.56
C ASN A 258 -24.69 -10.27 15.03
N LYS A 259 -23.70 -10.78 14.27
CA LYS A 259 -23.68 -10.77 12.81
C LYS A 259 -23.76 -9.37 12.20
N ILE A 260 -23.04 -8.44 12.81
CA ILE A 260 -22.98 -7.04 12.41
C ILE A 260 -21.69 -6.81 11.61
N TRP A 261 -21.80 -6.18 10.44
CA TRP A 261 -20.65 -5.70 9.66
C TRP A 261 -19.89 -4.64 10.46
N PHE A 262 -18.56 -4.76 10.51
CA PHE A 262 -17.71 -3.79 11.17
C PHE A 262 -16.84 -3.03 10.17
N GLU A 263 -17.05 -1.71 10.09
CA GLU A 263 -16.33 -0.79 9.20
C GLU A 263 -15.44 0.13 10.02
N LEU A 264 -14.19 0.34 9.60
CA LEU A 264 -13.26 1.27 10.25
C LEU A 264 -13.06 2.53 9.43
N SER A 265 -12.85 3.65 10.11
CA SER A 265 -12.68 5.00 9.59
C SER A 265 -11.80 5.74 10.61
N TRP A 266 -10.91 6.68 10.24
CA TRP A 266 -11.03 7.60 9.13
C TRP A 266 -10.01 7.40 8.02
N ALA A 267 -8.72 7.46 8.31
CA ALA A 267 -7.69 7.30 7.27
C ALA A 267 -6.63 6.34 7.78
N LEU A 268 -6.90 5.04 7.70
CA LEU A 268 -6.04 4.05 8.36
C LEU A 268 -4.64 4.01 7.73
N ASP A 269 -3.68 3.47 8.46
CA ASP A 269 -2.33 3.28 7.95
C ASP A 269 -2.16 1.86 7.35
N PRO A 270 -1.67 1.74 6.10
CA PRO A 270 -1.51 0.44 5.42
C PRO A 270 -0.54 -0.52 6.13
N LYS A 271 0.36 -0.01 6.98
CA LYS A 271 1.25 -0.83 7.83
C LYS A 271 0.49 -1.79 8.73
N TYR A 272 -0.75 -1.46 9.10
CA TYR A 272 -1.58 -2.27 9.99
C TYR A 272 -2.73 -2.97 9.25
N ALA A 273 -2.75 -2.96 7.91
CA ALA A 273 -3.84 -3.52 7.12
C ALA A 273 -4.12 -5.01 7.42
N ASP A 274 -3.10 -5.84 7.65
CA ASP A 274 -3.29 -7.25 8.02
C ASP A 274 -3.98 -7.39 9.39
N TYR A 275 -3.65 -6.51 10.33
CA TYR A 275 -4.34 -6.46 11.61
C TYR A 275 -5.81 -6.05 11.42
N TRP A 276 -6.07 -4.98 10.68
CA TRP A 276 -7.44 -4.49 10.41
C TRP A 276 -8.30 -5.53 9.70
N ARG A 277 -7.76 -6.22 8.69
CA ARG A 277 -8.42 -7.33 8.00
C ARG A 277 -8.79 -8.46 8.96
N SER A 278 -7.99 -8.71 10.00
CA SER A 278 -8.32 -9.73 11.01
C SER A 278 -9.45 -9.32 11.96
N LYS A 279 -9.82 -8.03 12.00
CA LYS A 279 -10.78 -7.46 12.97
C LYS A 279 -12.04 -6.87 12.32
N ALA A 280 -11.97 -6.38 11.10
CA ALA A 280 -13.04 -5.63 10.45
C ALA A 280 -13.32 -6.15 9.04
N ASN A 281 -14.48 -5.76 8.51
CA ASN A 281 -14.94 -6.14 7.17
C ASN A 281 -14.57 -5.09 6.10
N GLY A 282 -14.28 -3.86 6.51
CA GLY A 282 -13.77 -2.79 5.66
C GLY A 282 -13.06 -1.71 6.48
N TRP A 283 -12.27 -0.88 5.79
CA TRP A 283 -11.58 0.25 6.39
C TRP A 283 -11.38 1.38 5.39
N ARG A 284 -11.56 2.60 5.85
CA ARG A 284 -11.34 3.80 5.05
C ARG A 284 -9.85 4.12 4.93
N ILE A 285 -9.43 4.37 3.69
CA ILE A 285 -8.01 4.52 3.34
C ILE A 285 -7.50 5.97 3.35
N ASP A 286 -8.41 6.94 3.36
CA ASP A 286 -8.10 8.37 3.27
C ASP A 286 -9.22 9.18 3.95
N TRP A 287 -9.08 10.50 4.00
CA TRP A 287 -9.94 11.44 4.69
C TRP A 287 -11.31 11.57 4.01
N ASP A 288 -12.23 12.29 4.64
CA ASP A 288 -13.58 12.56 4.13
C ASP A 288 -13.55 13.10 2.70
N VAL A 289 -14.30 12.46 1.82
CA VAL A 289 -14.41 12.87 0.42
C VAL A 289 -15.24 14.15 0.27
N GLU A 290 -15.97 14.56 1.31
CA GLU A 290 -16.75 15.78 1.30
C GLU A 290 -15.89 17.05 1.20
N CYS A 291 -16.38 18.07 0.49
CA CYS A 291 -15.68 19.35 0.40
C CYS A 291 -16.03 20.33 1.54
N TYR A 292 -17.01 19.98 2.38
CA TYR A 292 -17.55 20.84 3.44
C TYR A 292 -18.15 22.17 2.93
N CYS A 293 -18.67 22.14 1.69
CA CYS A 293 -19.29 23.28 1.01
C CYS A 293 -20.82 23.28 1.21
N ALA A 294 -21.26 23.67 2.41
CA ALA A 294 -22.69 23.61 2.77
C ALA A 294 -23.58 24.33 1.74
N ASN A 295 -24.62 23.63 1.28
CA ASN A 295 -25.60 24.03 0.25
C ASN A 295 -25.03 24.31 -1.15
N GLU A 296 -23.76 23.98 -1.39
CA GLU A 296 -23.10 24.21 -2.67
C GLU A 296 -22.74 22.89 -3.36
N ALA A 297 -21.96 22.03 -2.69
CA ALA A 297 -21.50 20.78 -3.25
C ALA A 297 -21.26 19.71 -2.16
N LEU A 298 -21.42 18.45 -2.54
CA LEU A 298 -21.07 17.29 -1.72
C LEU A 298 -19.56 17.10 -1.70
N THR A 299 -18.90 17.13 -2.86
CA THR A 299 -17.47 16.92 -3.02
C THR A 299 -16.88 17.88 -4.07
N GLN A 300 -15.61 17.70 -4.40
CA GLN A 300 -14.89 18.41 -5.45
C GLN A 300 -13.86 17.46 -6.08
N TRP A 301 -13.45 17.73 -7.32
CA TRP A 301 -12.55 16.85 -8.06
C TRP A 301 -11.27 16.49 -7.30
N GLN A 302 -10.69 17.44 -6.58
CA GLN A 302 -9.44 17.25 -5.82
C GLN A 302 -9.58 16.17 -4.75
N ASN A 303 -10.77 16.02 -4.14
CA ASN A 303 -11.04 15.01 -3.12
C ASN A 303 -11.14 13.60 -3.73
N VAL A 304 -11.59 13.49 -4.98
CA VAL A 304 -11.57 12.22 -5.73
C VAL A 304 -10.16 11.93 -6.26
N ALA A 305 -9.48 12.94 -6.80
CA ALA A 305 -8.17 12.80 -7.42
C ALA A 305 -7.08 12.36 -6.42
N ARG A 306 -7.16 12.78 -5.15
CA ARG A 306 -6.21 12.36 -4.11
C ARG A 306 -6.25 10.86 -3.79
N LEU A 307 -7.35 10.17 -4.10
CA LEU A 307 -7.49 8.72 -3.83
C LEU A 307 -6.64 7.85 -4.77
N PHE A 308 -6.23 8.36 -5.95
CA PHE A 308 -5.43 7.60 -6.91
C PHE A 308 -4.07 7.14 -6.35
N PRO A 309 -3.21 8.03 -5.80
CA PRO A 309 -1.95 7.60 -5.18
C PRO A 309 -2.17 6.70 -3.95
N ASP A 310 -3.21 6.93 -3.15
CA ASP A 310 -3.51 6.10 -1.98
C ASP A 310 -3.90 4.68 -2.39
N LEU A 311 -4.80 4.53 -3.37
CA LEU A 311 -5.16 3.23 -3.93
C LEU A 311 -3.97 2.50 -4.55
N ALA A 312 -3.00 3.23 -5.14
CA ALA A 312 -1.78 2.60 -5.65
C ALA A 312 -0.96 1.92 -4.55
N THR A 313 -1.11 2.38 -3.30
CA THR A 313 -0.55 1.77 -2.10
C THR A 313 -1.47 0.66 -1.56
N TRP A 314 -2.78 0.91 -1.51
CA TRP A 314 -3.77 0.07 -0.84
C TRP A 314 -4.36 -1.09 -1.65
N TRP A 315 -4.16 -1.16 -2.97
CA TRP A 315 -4.88 -2.11 -3.83
C TRP A 315 -4.72 -3.58 -3.40
N ARG A 316 -3.58 -3.95 -2.77
CA ARG A 316 -3.31 -5.31 -2.27
C ARG A 316 -4.08 -5.66 -1.01
N ASN A 317 -4.46 -4.64 -0.25
CA ASN A 317 -5.12 -4.79 1.03
C ASN A 317 -6.64 -4.93 0.87
N GLY A 318 -7.22 -4.48 -0.24
CA GLY A 318 -8.62 -4.76 -0.58
C GLY A 318 -8.82 -6.16 -1.14
N GLY A 319 -10.02 -6.73 -0.97
CA GLY A 319 -10.43 -7.98 -1.61
C GLY A 319 -11.28 -8.86 -0.69
N ASN A 320 -11.44 -10.12 -1.07
CA ASN A 320 -12.24 -11.07 -0.30
C ASN A 320 -11.78 -11.16 1.16
N GLY A 321 -12.67 -10.81 2.09
CA GLY A 321 -12.38 -10.78 3.54
C GLY A 321 -12.03 -9.40 4.11
N GLY A 322 -11.95 -8.34 3.30
CA GLY A 322 -11.75 -6.97 3.79
C GLY A 322 -11.63 -5.95 2.65
N TRP A 323 -12.40 -4.86 2.69
CA TRP A 323 -12.52 -3.90 1.58
C TRP A 323 -11.89 -2.55 1.91
N ASN A 324 -11.19 -1.97 0.93
CA ASN A 324 -10.80 -0.57 0.99
C ASN A 324 -12.05 0.29 0.81
N ASP A 325 -12.34 1.15 1.78
CA ASP A 325 -13.37 2.17 1.72
C ASP A 325 -12.79 3.50 1.20
N LEU A 326 -13.39 4.01 0.13
CA LEU A 326 -13.04 5.27 -0.54
C LEU A 326 -13.93 6.43 -0.10
N ASP A 327 -14.73 6.19 0.93
CA ASP A 327 -15.81 7.04 1.39
C ASP A 327 -17.00 7.12 0.41
N SER A 328 -17.96 8.00 0.71
CA SER A 328 -19.24 8.15 0.03
C SER A 328 -19.08 8.48 -1.45
N LEU A 329 -19.75 7.71 -2.31
CA LEU A 329 -19.78 7.94 -3.75
C LEU A 329 -20.82 9.02 -4.12
N ASN A 330 -20.34 10.26 -4.28
CA ASN A 330 -21.16 11.46 -4.55
C ASN A 330 -21.28 11.77 -6.06
N ILE A 331 -22.06 10.97 -6.79
CA ILE A 331 -22.22 11.06 -8.26
C ILE A 331 -23.67 11.06 -8.74
N GLY A 332 -24.61 11.08 -7.81
CA GLY A 332 -26.02 10.82 -8.05
C GLY A 332 -26.79 12.01 -8.62
N ASN A 333 -26.30 13.23 -8.45
CA ASN A 333 -26.99 14.44 -8.88
C ASN A 333 -26.00 15.59 -9.16
N GLY A 334 -25.81 15.92 -10.44
CA GLY A 334 -24.80 16.88 -10.88
C GLY A 334 -25.02 18.31 -10.38
N THR A 335 -26.22 18.66 -9.90
CA THR A 335 -26.46 19.99 -9.31
C THR A 335 -25.95 20.11 -7.87
N MET A 336 -25.61 19.01 -7.22
CA MET A 336 -25.11 19.00 -5.84
C MET A 336 -23.81 18.22 -5.67
N ASP A 337 -23.39 17.38 -6.63
CA ASP A 337 -22.18 16.58 -6.49
C ASP A 337 -20.91 17.44 -6.36
N GLY A 338 -20.84 18.55 -7.10
CA GLY A 338 -19.61 19.34 -7.28
C GLY A 338 -18.65 18.77 -8.33
N LEU A 339 -19.14 17.85 -9.17
CA LEU A 339 -18.38 17.14 -10.20
C LEU A 339 -19.04 17.29 -11.58
N THR A 340 -18.21 17.40 -12.62
CA THR A 340 -18.64 17.31 -14.02
C THR A 340 -19.11 15.89 -14.39
N GLN A 341 -19.72 15.73 -15.57
CA GLN A 341 -20.17 14.41 -16.01
C GLN A 341 -19.02 13.40 -16.19
N ASP A 342 -17.86 13.86 -16.66
CA ASP A 342 -16.69 13.01 -16.85
C ASP A 342 -16.06 12.64 -15.50
N GLU A 343 -15.96 13.59 -14.57
CA GLU A 343 -15.47 13.34 -13.21
C GLU A 343 -16.37 12.36 -12.45
N ARG A 344 -17.70 12.47 -12.57
CA ARG A 344 -18.66 11.52 -11.99
C ARG A 344 -18.48 10.11 -12.53
N ARG A 345 -18.21 9.96 -13.83
CA ARG A 345 -17.92 8.66 -14.45
C ARG A 345 -16.57 8.12 -13.99
N THR A 346 -15.57 8.98 -13.85
CA THR A 346 -14.26 8.63 -13.31
C THR A 346 -14.35 8.17 -11.87
N ALA A 347 -15.09 8.86 -11.01
CA ALA A 347 -15.35 8.44 -9.63
C ALA A 347 -16.03 7.06 -9.59
N MET A 348 -17.14 6.86 -10.32
CA MET A 348 -17.78 5.54 -10.38
C MET A 348 -16.82 4.43 -10.85
N THR A 349 -15.99 4.74 -11.85
CA THR A 349 -15.02 3.77 -12.37
C THR A 349 -13.94 3.47 -11.34
N LEU A 350 -13.42 4.48 -10.64
CA LEU A 350 -12.41 4.31 -9.60
C LEU A 350 -12.92 3.42 -8.45
N TRP A 351 -14.14 3.67 -7.96
CA TRP A 351 -14.76 2.82 -6.94
C TRP A 351 -14.92 1.38 -7.44
N ALA A 352 -15.47 1.21 -8.66
CA ALA A 352 -15.74 -0.11 -9.20
C ALA A 352 -14.45 -0.93 -9.43
N ILE A 353 -13.42 -0.35 -10.04
CA ILE A 353 -12.17 -1.10 -10.26
C ILE A 353 -11.44 -1.40 -8.95
N SER A 354 -11.68 -0.63 -7.89
CA SER A 354 -11.06 -0.84 -6.58
C SER A 354 -11.81 -1.88 -5.75
N ALA A 355 -12.96 -2.38 -6.23
CA ALA A 355 -13.91 -3.17 -5.45
C ALA A 355 -14.24 -2.49 -4.11
N ALA A 356 -14.39 -1.17 -4.13
CA ALA A 356 -14.72 -0.39 -2.95
C ALA A 356 -16.21 -0.46 -2.67
N PRO A 357 -16.66 -0.37 -1.41
CA PRO A 357 -18.08 -0.23 -1.10
C PRO A 357 -18.77 0.85 -1.96
N LEU A 358 -19.80 0.46 -2.71
CA LEU A 358 -20.61 1.39 -3.51
C LEU A 358 -21.73 1.97 -2.64
N TYR A 359 -21.40 2.87 -1.73
CA TYR A 359 -22.40 3.56 -0.93
C TYR A 359 -22.46 5.05 -1.24
N LEU A 360 -23.68 5.53 -1.46
CA LEU A 360 -23.95 6.90 -1.88
C LEU A 360 -24.03 7.86 -0.71
N GLY A 361 -23.61 9.11 -0.92
CA GLY A 361 -23.88 10.23 -0.03
C GLY A 361 -25.01 11.16 -0.50
N ASN A 362 -25.50 10.99 -1.74
CA ASN A 362 -26.56 11.83 -2.32
C ASN A 362 -27.93 11.67 -1.64
N ASP A 363 -28.80 12.69 -1.74
CA ASP A 363 -30.24 12.53 -1.52
C ASP A 363 -30.84 11.65 -2.62
N LEU A 364 -31.16 10.40 -2.29
CA LEU A 364 -31.66 9.39 -3.22
C LEU A 364 -33.02 9.76 -3.83
N THR A 365 -33.77 10.67 -3.20
CA THR A 365 -35.03 11.18 -3.76
C THR A 365 -34.77 12.08 -4.98
N LYS A 366 -33.58 12.68 -5.09
CA LYS A 366 -33.19 13.69 -6.09
C LYS A 366 -32.16 13.23 -7.12
N LEU A 367 -31.93 11.92 -7.26
CA LEU A 367 -31.02 11.40 -8.29
C LEU A 367 -31.42 11.87 -9.70
N ASP A 368 -30.46 12.35 -10.47
CA ASP A 368 -30.65 12.77 -11.86
C ASP A 368 -30.56 11.57 -12.84
N THR A 369 -30.97 11.77 -14.09
CA THR A 369 -30.97 10.71 -15.11
C THR A 369 -29.57 10.15 -15.36
N TYR A 370 -28.55 11.01 -15.37
CA TYR A 370 -27.19 10.58 -15.63
C TYR A 370 -26.63 9.76 -14.46
N GLY A 371 -26.90 10.15 -13.22
CA GLY A 371 -26.47 9.49 -11.99
C GLY A 371 -27.11 8.14 -11.85
N LEU A 372 -28.42 8.05 -12.13
CA LEU A 372 -29.08 6.75 -12.27
C LEU A 372 -28.40 5.88 -13.34
N SER A 373 -28.01 6.44 -14.49
CA SER A 373 -27.33 5.66 -15.52
C SER A 373 -25.95 5.14 -15.09
N LEU A 374 -25.22 5.91 -14.26
CA LEU A 374 -23.94 5.50 -13.68
C LEU A 374 -24.13 4.38 -12.65
N LEU A 375 -25.05 4.59 -11.71
CA LEU A 375 -25.30 3.71 -10.56
C LEU A 375 -26.00 2.40 -10.90
N THR A 376 -26.53 2.28 -12.12
CA THR A 376 -27.33 1.13 -12.55
C THR A 376 -26.77 0.39 -13.77
N ASN A 377 -25.55 0.71 -14.20
CA ASN A 377 -24.90 -0.02 -15.29
C ASN A 377 -24.45 -1.41 -14.80
N PRO A 378 -25.06 -2.52 -15.26
CA PRO A 378 -24.77 -3.85 -14.76
C PRO A 378 -23.35 -4.33 -15.10
N GLU A 379 -22.74 -3.84 -16.20
CA GLU A 379 -21.37 -4.23 -16.57
C GLU A 379 -20.33 -3.59 -15.64
N VAL A 380 -20.58 -2.36 -15.18
CA VAL A 380 -19.68 -1.66 -14.25
C VAL A 380 -19.88 -2.17 -12.82
N ILE A 381 -21.11 -2.42 -12.39
CA ILE A 381 -21.39 -3.08 -11.10
C ILE A 381 -20.76 -4.48 -11.07
N ALA A 382 -20.75 -5.21 -12.20
CA ALA A 382 -20.09 -6.51 -12.25
C ALA A 382 -18.57 -6.43 -12.06
N VAL A 383 -17.92 -5.32 -12.44
CA VAL A 383 -16.50 -5.08 -12.16
C VAL A 383 -16.27 -4.96 -10.64
N ASP A 384 -17.06 -4.10 -9.98
CA ASP A 384 -17.02 -3.94 -8.53
C ASP A 384 -17.27 -5.26 -7.79
N GLN A 385 -18.36 -5.93 -8.15
CA GLN A 385 -18.84 -7.14 -7.50
C GLN A 385 -18.03 -8.39 -7.87
N ALA A 386 -17.03 -8.28 -8.75
CA ALA A 386 -16.01 -9.30 -8.96
C ALA A 386 -15.01 -9.36 -7.80
N GLY A 387 -14.96 -8.33 -6.94
CA GLY A 387 -14.17 -8.32 -5.71
C GLY A 387 -12.66 -8.40 -5.95
N THR A 388 -12.19 -7.95 -7.12
CA THR A 388 -10.79 -7.99 -7.53
C THR A 388 -10.28 -6.57 -7.78
N PRO A 389 -9.73 -5.90 -6.75
CA PRO A 389 -9.11 -4.59 -6.90
C PRO A 389 -8.08 -4.57 -8.04
N ALA A 390 -8.18 -3.56 -8.89
CA ALA A 390 -7.23 -3.27 -9.95
C ALA A 390 -5.97 -2.63 -9.38
N ARG A 391 -4.85 -2.83 -10.08
CA ARG A 391 -3.58 -2.16 -9.80
C ARG A 391 -3.17 -1.24 -10.93
N PRO A 392 -2.43 -0.15 -10.66
CA PRO A 392 -1.89 0.69 -11.71
C PRO A 392 -0.73 -0.01 -12.43
N VAL A 393 -0.61 0.22 -13.74
CA VAL A 393 0.61 -0.07 -14.52
C VAL A 393 1.75 0.85 -14.09
N SER A 394 1.42 2.13 -13.87
CA SER A 394 2.34 3.14 -13.32
C SER A 394 1.57 4.06 -12.37
N ALA A 395 2.12 4.29 -11.19
CA ALA A 395 1.54 5.15 -10.16
C ALA A 395 1.86 6.65 -10.36
N THR A 396 2.80 7.00 -11.24
CA THR A 396 3.28 8.38 -11.41
C THR A 396 2.73 9.08 -12.66
N SER A 397 2.01 8.35 -13.50
CA SER A 397 1.45 8.88 -14.74
C SER A 397 0.23 9.78 -14.50
N GLN A 398 0.12 10.86 -15.28
CA GLN A 398 -1.13 11.65 -15.38
C GLN A 398 -2.20 10.96 -16.25
N GLN A 399 -1.82 9.89 -16.95
CA GLN A 399 -2.72 9.00 -17.65
C GLN A 399 -2.56 7.56 -17.14
N PRO A 400 -2.90 7.30 -15.87
CA PRO A 400 -2.67 5.99 -15.30
C PRO A 400 -3.60 4.96 -15.96
N VAL A 401 -3.02 3.84 -16.37
CA VAL A 401 -3.76 2.65 -16.80
C VAL A 401 -3.83 1.71 -15.60
N TRP A 402 -5.04 1.30 -15.24
CA TRP A 402 -5.29 0.35 -14.16
C TRP A 402 -5.84 -0.94 -14.72
N TYR A 403 -5.51 -2.07 -14.10
CA TYR A 403 -6.04 -3.35 -14.53
C TYR A 403 -6.23 -4.37 -13.41
N ALA A 404 -7.17 -5.28 -13.64
CA ALA A 404 -7.39 -6.46 -12.81
C ALA A 404 -7.58 -7.69 -13.70
N LEU A 405 -7.01 -8.84 -13.32
CA LEU A 405 -7.24 -10.12 -14.00
C LEU A 405 -8.41 -10.87 -13.35
N ASN A 406 -9.53 -10.90 -14.04
CA ASN A 406 -10.78 -11.48 -13.55
C ASN A 406 -10.73 -13.01 -13.47
N PRO A 407 -11.59 -13.65 -12.64
CA PRO A 407 -11.65 -15.12 -12.52
C PRO A 407 -11.98 -15.86 -13.82
N ASP A 408 -12.64 -15.22 -14.77
CA ASP A 408 -12.96 -15.79 -16.09
C ASP A 408 -11.78 -15.71 -17.09
N GLY A 409 -10.64 -15.13 -16.68
CA GLY A 409 -9.45 -14.93 -17.50
C GLY A 409 -9.49 -13.68 -18.38
N SER A 410 -10.58 -12.89 -18.33
CA SER A 410 -10.59 -11.55 -18.90
C SER A 410 -9.91 -10.54 -18.00
N TYR A 411 -9.59 -9.37 -18.54
CA TYR A 411 -9.08 -8.24 -17.79
C TYR A 411 -10.13 -7.13 -17.72
N THR A 412 -10.24 -6.50 -16.56
CA THR A 412 -10.79 -5.15 -16.43
C THR A 412 -9.64 -4.18 -16.65
N VAL A 413 -9.79 -3.19 -17.54
CA VAL A 413 -8.76 -2.17 -17.81
C VAL A 413 -9.39 -0.78 -17.81
N ALA A 414 -8.90 0.13 -16.97
CA ALA A 414 -9.34 1.52 -16.92
C ALA A 414 -8.22 2.47 -17.38
N LEU A 415 -8.56 3.40 -18.27
CA LEU A 415 -7.66 4.39 -18.84
C LEU A 415 -8.14 5.77 -18.38
N PHE A 416 -7.51 6.31 -17.34
CA PHE A 416 -7.90 7.59 -16.74
C PHE A 416 -7.10 8.74 -17.32
N ASN A 417 -7.72 9.89 -17.52
CA ASN A 417 -7.02 11.13 -17.83
C ASN A 417 -7.09 12.09 -16.64
N LEU A 418 -6.06 12.14 -15.81
CA LEU A 418 -5.96 13.08 -14.69
C LEU A 418 -5.34 14.43 -15.10
N GLY A 419 -4.98 14.56 -16.38
CA GLY A 419 -4.39 15.76 -16.95
C GLY A 419 -5.40 16.87 -17.21
N ARG A 420 -4.92 17.94 -17.86
CA ARG A 420 -5.68 19.19 -18.12
C ARG A 420 -6.08 19.39 -19.58
N ALA A 421 -5.92 18.38 -20.41
CA ALA A 421 -6.35 18.36 -21.81
C ALA A 421 -6.76 16.94 -22.22
N ASP A 422 -7.61 16.83 -23.24
CA ASP A 422 -7.96 15.54 -23.83
C ASP A 422 -6.69 14.79 -24.28
N LYS A 423 -6.68 13.48 -24.09
CA LYS A 423 -5.49 12.67 -24.35
C LYS A 423 -5.83 11.32 -24.94
N ASP A 424 -5.04 10.90 -25.92
CA ASP A 424 -5.01 9.50 -26.35
C ASP A 424 -4.25 8.68 -25.30
N ILE A 425 -4.87 7.60 -24.82
CA ILE A 425 -4.29 6.75 -23.77
C ILE A 425 -4.22 5.33 -24.28
N THR A 426 -3.04 4.72 -24.16
CA THR A 426 -2.79 3.36 -24.66
C THR A 426 -2.64 2.38 -23.50
N ALA A 427 -3.38 1.28 -23.57
CA ALA A 427 -3.13 0.10 -22.75
C ALA A 427 -2.36 -0.93 -23.60
N THR A 428 -1.07 -1.11 -23.30
CA THR A 428 -0.23 -2.14 -23.92
C THR A 428 -0.44 -3.46 -23.20
N TRP A 429 -0.57 -4.57 -23.94
CA TRP A 429 -0.86 -5.85 -23.32
C TRP A 429 0.29 -6.42 -22.50
N SER A 430 1.54 -6.19 -22.92
CA SER A 430 2.72 -6.61 -22.17
C SER A 430 2.73 -6.03 -20.75
N ASP A 431 2.28 -4.79 -20.61
CA ASP A 431 2.30 -4.05 -19.35
C ASP A 431 1.29 -4.60 -18.33
N ILE A 432 0.25 -5.29 -18.82
CA ILE A 432 -0.75 -5.98 -17.99
C ILE A 432 -0.52 -7.50 -17.92
N GLY A 433 0.64 -7.98 -18.38
CA GLY A 433 0.99 -9.41 -18.35
C GLY A 433 0.30 -10.25 -19.43
N LEU A 434 -0.20 -9.64 -20.50
CA LEU A 434 -0.83 -10.31 -21.62
C LEU A 434 0.07 -10.31 -22.87
N THR A 435 0.20 -11.46 -23.53
CA THR A 435 0.89 -11.59 -24.82
C THR A 435 -0.01 -12.29 -25.82
N GLY A 436 -0.15 -11.75 -27.03
CA GLY A 436 -1.04 -12.27 -28.07
C GLY A 436 -2.42 -11.61 -28.07
N ALA A 437 -3.21 -11.89 -29.12
CA ALA A 437 -4.45 -11.19 -29.44
C ALA A 437 -5.50 -11.20 -28.31
N ALA A 438 -6.31 -10.14 -28.23
CA ALA A 438 -7.44 -9.98 -27.33
C ALA A 438 -8.54 -9.14 -28.01
N THR A 439 -9.78 -9.37 -27.61
CA THR A 439 -10.92 -8.51 -27.95
C THR A 439 -11.16 -7.48 -26.86
N VAL A 440 -11.70 -6.32 -27.23
CA VAL A 440 -11.94 -5.20 -26.33
C VAL A 440 -13.42 -4.81 -26.37
N ARG A 441 -14.03 -4.60 -25.21
CA ARG A 441 -15.38 -4.07 -25.03
C ARG A 441 -15.34 -2.87 -24.10
N ASP A 442 -15.98 -1.77 -24.48
CA ASP A 442 -16.22 -0.61 -23.61
C ASP A 442 -17.47 -0.85 -22.76
N LEU A 443 -17.30 -0.84 -21.43
CA LEU A 443 -18.36 -1.16 -20.46
C LEU A 443 -19.34 0.00 -20.23
N TRP A 444 -18.88 1.24 -20.43
CA TRP A 444 -19.75 2.42 -20.35
C TRP A 444 -20.60 2.55 -21.61
N ALA A 445 -19.98 2.41 -22.78
CA ALA A 445 -20.67 2.44 -24.07
C ALA A 445 -21.42 1.12 -24.36
N ARG A 446 -21.15 0.06 -23.61
CA ARG A 446 -21.69 -1.31 -23.81
C ARG A 446 -21.47 -1.79 -25.24
N LYS A 447 -20.28 -1.54 -25.77
CA LYS A 447 -19.94 -1.70 -27.18
C LYS A 447 -18.65 -2.48 -27.36
N ASP A 448 -18.67 -3.48 -28.23
CA ASP A 448 -17.46 -4.19 -28.65
C ASP A 448 -16.67 -3.32 -29.62
N LEU A 449 -15.36 -3.18 -29.37
CA LEU A 449 -14.44 -2.33 -30.13
C LEU A 449 -13.57 -3.12 -31.13
N GLY A 450 -13.59 -4.46 -31.05
CA GLY A 450 -12.90 -5.34 -31.98
C GLY A 450 -11.74 -6.11 -31.36
N ARG A 451 -10.90 -6.68 -32.24
CA ARG A 451 -9.72 -7.49 -31.90
C ARG A 451 -8.45 -6.70 -32.20
N PHE A 452 -7.51 -6.69 -31.27
CA PHE A 452 -6.22 -6.02 -31.43
C PHE A 452 -5.09 -7.04 -31.44
N ALA A 453 -3.81 -6.63 -31.52
CA ALA A 453 -2.67 -7.56 -31.58
C ALA A 453 -1.58 -7.32 -30.52
N THR A 454 -1.47 -6.11 -29.98
CA THR A 454 -0.47 -5.77 -28.95
C THR A 454 -0.98 -4.79 -27.88
N GLY A 455 -2.11 -4.11 -28.10
CA GLY A 455 -2.65 -3.09 -27.21
C GLY A 455 -3.87 -2.40 -27.81
N PHE A 456 -4.46 -1.48 -27.04
CA PHE A 456 -5.58 -0.63 -27.48
C PHE A 456 -5.33 0.82 -27.08
N THR A 457 -5.53 1.75 -28.02
CA THR A 457 -5.47 3.20 -27.77
C THR A 457 -6.90 3.76 -27.73
N ALA A 458 -7.30 4.27 -26.58
CA ALA A 458 -8.51 5.07 -26.44
C ALA A 458 -8.25 6.48 -26.96
N PRO A 459 -8.91 6.92 -28.04
CA PRO A 459 -8.72 8.26 -28.54
C PRO A 459 -9.48 9.29 -27.69
N ALA A 460 -8.89 10.47 -27.55
CA ALA A 460 -9.50 11.65 -26.94
C ALA A 460 -10.28 11.34 -25.65
N VAL A 461 -9.60 10.74 -24.67
CA VAL A 461 -10.16 10.61 -23.32
C VAL A 461 -10.26 12.03 -22.74
N PRO A 462 -11.46 12.52 -22.39
CA PRO A 462 -11.65 13.89 -21.95
C PRO A 462 -10.80 14.24 -20.72
N ILE A 463 -10.59 15.53 -20.48
CA ILE A 463 -10.08 16.03 -19.18
C ILE A 463 -10.87 15.38 -18.04
N HIS A 464 -10.15 14.79 -17.08
CA HIS A 464 -10.73 14.07 -15.93
C HIS A 464 -11.65 12.89 -16.31
N GLY A 465 -11.61 12.46 -17.57
CA GLY A 465 -12.43 11.38 -18.11
C GLY A 465 -11.75 10.02 -18.01
N VAL A 466 -12.53 8.99 -18.35
CA VAL A 466 -12.11 7.60 -18.30
C VAL A 466 -12.65 6.78 -19.47
N ARG A 467 -11.94 5.70 -19.83
CA ARG A 467 -12.51 4.54 -20.54
C ARG A 467 -12.37 3.31 -19.64
N LEU A 468 -13.43 2.53 -19.53
CA LEU A 468 -13.45 1.28 -18.79
C LEU A 468 -13.72 0.13 -19.75
N LEU A 469 -12.79 -0.81 -19.82
CA LEU A 469 -12.75 -1.86 -20.81
C LEU A 469 -12.78 -3.23 -20.17
N LYS A 470 -13.47 -4.18 -20.81
CA LYS A 470 -13.20 -5.61 -20.66
C LYS A 470 -12.32 -6.06 -21.82
N VAL A 471 -11.16 -6.61 -21.51
CA VAL A 471 -10.21 -7.17 -22.47
C VAL A 471 -10.21 -8.68 -22.34
N THR A 472 -10.56 -9.41 -23.40
CA THR A 472 -10.67 -10.88 -23.38
C THR A 472 -9.59 -11.50 -24.25
N PRO A 473 -8.58 -12.15 -23.64
CA PRO A 473 -7.56 -12.88 -24.39
C PRO A 473 -8.15 -13.88 -25.38
N GLN A 474 -7.57 -13.98 -26.57
CA GLN A 474 -7.94 -14.95 -27.61
C GLN A 474 -7.14 -16.24 -27.48
N ALA A 475 -7.52 -17.26 -28.24
CA ALA A 475 -6.82 -18.53 -28.29
C ALA A 475 -5.32 -18.39 -28.58
N GLY A 476 -4.51 -19.08 -27.78
CA GLY A 476 -3.05 -19.06 -27.88
C GLY A 476 -2.37 -17.84 -27.25
N ALA A 477 -3.12 -16.87 -26.72
CA ALA A 477 -2.53 -15.80 -25.92
C ALA A 477 -1.93 -16.37 -24.62
N LYS A 478 -0.97 -15.66 -24.05
CA LYS A 478 -0.34 -16.01 -22.78
C LYS A 478 -0.70 -14.96 -21.73
N VAL A 479 -1.13 -15.41 -20.56
CA VAL A 479 -1.45 -14.58 -19.40
C VAL A 479 -0.43 -14.87 -18.31
N ALA A 480 0.36 -13.87 -17.95
CA ALA A 480 1.28 -13.89 -16.83
C ALA A 480 0.57 -13.38 -15.57
N VAL A 481 0.64 -14.17 -14.51
CA VAL A 481 0.08 -13.87 -13.21
C VAL A 481 1.24 -13.66 -12.24
N ASN A 482 1.34 -12.45 -11.71
CA ASN A 482 2.34 -12.13 -10.70
C ASN A 482 2.01 -12.77 -9.36
N ASN A 483 3.03 -12.97 -8.53
CA ASN A 483 2.97 -13.42 -7.15
C ASN A 483 1.99 -12.60 -6.26
N ASP A 484 1.76 -11.33 -6.60
CA ASP A 484 0.87 -10.39 -5.91
C ASP A 484 -0.60 -10.50 -6.32
N ALA A 485 -0.92 -11.29 -7.35
CA ALA A 485 -2.31 -11.42 -7.77
C ALA A 485 -3.13 -12.15 -6.70
N LEU A 486 -4.26 -11.57 -6.29
CA LEU A 486 -5.13 -12.08 -5.21
C LEU A 486 -5.59 -13.54 -5.36
N ARG A 487 -5.48 -14.11 -6.57
CA ARG A 487 -5.86 -15.50 -6.86
C ARG A 487 -4.69 -16.48 -6.82
N VAL A 488 -3.47 -16.01 -6.55
CA VAL A 488 -2.32 -16.86 -6.25
C VAL A 488 -2.43 -17.27 -4.78
N GLY A 489 -2.63 -18.56 -4.55
CA GLY A 489 -2.81 -19.12 -3.22
C GLY A 489 -1.47 -19.57 -2.63
N TYR A 490 -1.16 -19.08 -1.43
CA TYR A 490 -0.01 -19.50 -0.65
C TYR A 490 -0.45 -20.38 0.52
N THR A 491 0.32 -21.41 0.84
CA THR A 491 0.13 -22.27 2.01
C THR A 491 1.46 -22.36 2.74
N GLY A 492 1.44 -22.09 4.04
CA GLY A 492 2.63 -22.01 4.89
C GLY A 492 3.10 -20.57 5.12
N ASP A 493 4.34 -20.43 5.54
CA ASP A 493 4.93 -19.16 6.00
C ASP A 493 5.66 -18.48 4.84
N TRP A 494 4.95 -17.57 4.17
CA TRP A 494 5.48 -16.78 3.06
C TRP A 494 5.73 -15.34 3.47
N SER A 495 6.89 -14.82 3.07
CA SER A 495 7.23 -13.41 3.17
C SER A 495 7.24 -12.78 1.79
N ARG A 496 6.59 -11.62 1.66
CA ARG A 496 6.69 -10.76 0.47
C ARG A 496 7.87 -9.83 0.61
N ASN A 497 8.76 -9.84 -0.38
CA ASN A 497 9.98 -9.03 -0.39
C ASN A 497 10.77 -9.20 0.95
N GLY A 498 11.80 -8.41 1.17
CA GLY A 498 12.67 -8.53 2.34
C GLY A 498 14.12 -8.76 1.98
N GLY A 499 14.57 -8.07 0.93
CA GLY A 499 15.91 -8.23 0.35
C GLY A 499 16.09 -9.57 -0.37
N LYS A 500 14.99 -10.20 -0.79
CA LYS A 500 14.99 -11.47 -1.55
C LYS A 500 14.69 -11.26 -3.03
N GLU A 501 14.08 -10.13 -3.34
CA GLU A 501 13.84 -9.54 -4.65
C GLU A 501 15.13 -8.94 -5.21
N VAL A 502 15.20 -8.90 -6.53
CA VAL A 502 16.21 -8.18 -7.27
C VAL A 502 15.50 -7.19 -8.18
N ALA A 503 15.68 -5.90 -7.95
CA ALA A 503 15.08 -4.87 -8.79
C ALA A 503 15.80 -4.74 -10.14
N ALA A 504 15.08 -4.32 -11.17
CA ALA A 504 15.64 -3.80 -12.39
C ALA A 504 16.52 -2.59 -12.08
N THR A 505 17.62 -2.46 -12.81
CA THR A 505 18.62 -1.44 -12.53
C THR A 505 19.44 -1.15 -13.76
N SER A 506 20.17 -0.04 -13.74
CA SER A 506 21.16 0.27 -14.76
C SER A 506 22.48 0.72 -14.15
N GLN A 507 23.55 0.55 -14.93
CA GLN A 507 24.86 1.07 -14.60
C GLN A 507 25.45 1.80 -15.81
N PRO A 508 25.78 3.10 -15.69
CA PRO A 508 26.62 3.74 -16.69
C PRO A 508 28.02 3.14 -16.67
N LEU A 509 28.54 2.84 -17.86
CA LEU A 509 29.96 2.65 -18.10
C LEU A 509 30.57 4.02 -18.39
N GLU A 510 31.49 4.46 -17.53
CA GLU A 510 32.26 5.68 -17.76
C GLU A 510 33.33 5.43 -18.81
N LEU A 511 33.25 6.15 -19.93
CA LEU A 511 34.17 6.06 -21.06
C LEU A 511 34.97 7.34 -21.22
N THR A 512 36.30 7.21 -21.31
CA THR A 512 37.18 8.31 -21.72
C THR A 512 37.57 8.15 -23.17
N VAL A 513 37.16 9.10 -24.02
CA VAL A 513 37.46 9.13 -25.45
C VAL A 513 38.59 10.11 -25.73
N THR A 514 39.71 9.60 -26.25
CA THR A 514 40.89 10.40 -26.61
C THR A 514 41.13 10.41 -28.13
N ASP A 515 41.92 11.38 -28.59
CA ASP A 515 42.37 11.48 -29.99
C ASP A 515 43.87 11.79 -30.03
N THR A 516 44.62 11.04 -29.22
CA THR A 516 46.03 11.34 -28.92
C THR A 516 46.99 10.39 -29.61
N GLY A 517 46.56 9.17 -29.93
CA GLY A 517 47.46 8.10 -30.37
C GLY A 517 48.42 7.63 -29.26
N ALA A 518 48.20 8.08 -28.03
CA ALA A 518 48.91 7.62 -26.85
C ALA A 518 48.32 6.28 -26.39
N THR A 519 49.09 5.51 -25.61
CA THR A 519 48.57 4.31 -24.94
C THR A 519 47.37 4.70 -24.09
N THR A 520 46.21 4.12 -24.40
CA THR A 520 44.97 4.39 -23.70
C THR A 520 45.17 4.07 -22.20
N PRO A 521 44.73 4.93 -21.27
CA PRO A 521 44.82 4.63 -19.85
C PRO A 521 44.22 3.26 -19.54
N PRO A 522 44.81 2.46 -18.64
CA PRO A 522 44.25 1.15 -18.33
C PRO A 522 42.85 1.29 -17.73
N SER A 523 41.93 0.42 -18.14
CA SER A 523 40.64 0.29 -17.48
C SER A 523 40.83 -0.15 -16.03
N THR A 524 40.09 0.47 -15.12
CA THR A 524 40.16 0.10 -13.70
C THR A 524 39.21 -1.06 -13.44
N SER A 525 39.73 -2.21 -13.03
CA SER A 525 38.92 -3.34 -12.55
C SER A 525 38.61 -3.16 -11.06
N GLY A 526 37.39 -3.46 -10.63
CA GLY A 526 37.04 -3.41 -9.22
C GLY A 526 35.64 -3.96 -8.93
N PRO A 527 35.42 -4.65 -7.80
CA PRO A 527 34.13 -5.22 -7.43
C PRO A 527 33.10 -4.17 -6.98
N VAL A 528 33.55 -2.94 -6.72
CA VAL A 528 32.75 -1.82 -6.25
C VAL A 528 33.01 -0.58 -7.11
N ARG A 529 32.00 0.28 -7.22
CA ARG A 529 32.07 1.61 -7.84
C ARG A 529 31.70 2.67 -6.81
N THR A 530 32.20 3.88 -7.00
CA THR A 530 31.84 5.03 -6.17
C THR A 530 30.84 5.91 -6.91
N ILE A 531 29.69 6.18 -6.30
CA ILE A 531 28.74 7.19 -6.76
C ILE A 531 28.95 8.46 -5.96
N ILE A 532 29.16 9.58 -6.65
CA ILE A 532 29.41 10.88 -6.04
C ILE A 532 28.12 11.69 -6.07
N HIS A 533 27.67 12.13 -4.90
CA HIS A 533 26.54 13.03 -4.72
C HIS A 533 27.06 14.40 -4.29
N ASP A 534 26.87 15.40 -5.14
CA ASP A 534 27.16 16.80 -4.80
C ASP A 534 26.30 17.21 -3.59
N ASN A 535 26.80 18.12 -2.75
CA ASN A 535 26.01 18.77 -1.71
C ASN A 535 24.70 19.43 -2.22
N THR A 536 24.55 19.71 -3.51
CA THR A 536 23.29 20.19 -4.11
C THR A 536 22.31 19.08 -4.50
N ASP A 537 22.67 17.80 -4.30
CA ASP A 537 21.79 16.67 -4.56
C ASP A 537 20.50 16.78 -3.74
N THR A 538 19.36 16.68 -4.43
CA THR A 538 18.03 16.85 -3.83
C THR A 538 17.65 15.75 -2.86
N GLY A 539 18.38 14.62 -2.85
CA GLY A 539 18.25 13.56 -1.87
C GLY A 539 18.87 13.89 -0.51
N ILE A 540 19.66 14.97 -0.40
CA ILE A 540 20.24 15.41 0.86
C ILE A 540 19.24 16.31 1.60
N ALA A 541 18.78 15.84 2.75
CA ALA A 541 17.88 16.59 3.61
C ALA A 541 18.66 17.44 4.62
N TYR A 542 18.53 18.75 4.52
CA TYR A 542 19.11 19.70 5.46
C TYR A 542 18.07 20.12 6.51
N ALA A 543 18.39 19.99 7.78
CA ALA A 543 17.59 20.45 8.91
C ALA A 543 18.30 21.59 9.64
N GLY A 544 17.54 22.64 9.96
CA GLY A 544 18.07 23.87 10.54
C GLY A 544 18.24 24.99 9.53
N THR A 545 19.21 25.86 9.72
CA THR A 545 19.51 27.03 8.87
C THR A 545 20.79 26.80 8.08
N TRP A 546 20.63 26.44 6.80
CA TRP A 546 21.74 26.18 5.89
C TRP A 546 21.84 27.26 4.80
N SER A 547 23.05 27.52 4.34
CA SER A 547 23.37 28.44 3.25
C SER A 547 24.29 27.77 2.23
N GLN A 548 24.27 28.26 0.99
CA GLN A 548 25.15 27.81 -0.08
C GLN A 548 26.26 28.82 -0.35
N SER A 549 27.43 28.33 -0.76
CA SER A 549 28.52 29.15 -1.28
C SER A 549 29.07 28.50 -2.55
N THR A 550 29.16 29.26 -3.64
CA THR A 550 29.55 28.80 -4.98
C THR A 550 30.70 29.66 -5.53
N GLY A 551 31.44 29.15 -6.51
CA GLY A 551 32.51 29.90 -7.19
C GLY A 551 33.69 30.23 -6.28
N ARG A 552 34.01 29.32 -5.36
CA ARG A 552 34.93 29.58 -4.24
C ARG A 552 36.40 29.59 -4.66
N GLY A 553 36.77 28.85 -5.70
CA GLY A 553 38.14 28.64 -6.15
C GLY A 553 39.01 27.87 -5.16
N LEU A 554 38.39 27.12 -4.23
CA LEU A 554 39.08 26.46 -3.10
C LEU A 554 39.31 24.95 -3.32
N GLY A 555 38.90 24.43 -4.47
CA GLY A 555 39.08 23.03 -4.85
C GLY A 555 37.96 22.10 -4.39
N ASP A 556 36.82 22.65 -3.97
CA ASP A 556 35.60 21.88 -3.69
C ASP A 556 35.05 21.23 -4.96
N TYR A 557 34.25 20.20 -4.78
CA TYR A 557 33.61 19.53 -5.89
C TYR A 557 32.55 20.47 -6.48
N ASN A 558 32.57 20.63 -7.80
CA ASN A 558 31.79 21.66 -8.51
C ASN A 558 31.96 23.09 -7.97
N ASP A 559 33.07 23.36 -7.28
CA ASP A 559 33.42 24.65 -6.71
C ASP A 559 32.34 25.26 -5.79
N ASN A 560 31.63 24.40 -5.05
CA ASN A 560 30.55 24.83 -4.17
C ASN A 560 30.41 23.98 -2.89
N VAL A 561 29.76 24.55 -1.86
CA VAL A 561 29.51 23.92 -0.55
C VAL A 561 28.18 24.38 0.05
N HIS A 562 27.58 23.52 0.88
CA HIS A 562 26.50 23.89 1.79
C HIS A 562 27.08 24.01 3.19
N TYR A 563 26.66 25.01 3.95
CA TYR A 563 27.19 25.24 5.29
C TYR A 563 26.11 25.69 6.27
N THR A 564 26.39 25.45 7.55
CA THR A 564 25.62 25.99 8.68
C THR A 564 26.54 26.51 9.75
N GLU A 565 26.09 27.55 10.46
CA GLU A 565 26.76 28.14 11.61
C GLU A 565 26.18 27.65 12.95
N ARG A 566 24.99 27.05 12.95
CA ARG A 566 24.25 26.75 14.17
C ARG A 566 24.46 25.31 14.64
N ASN A 567 24.89 25.15 15.89
CA ASN A 567 24.98 23.83 16.51
C ASN A 567 23.60 23.20 16.63
N GLY A 568 23.51 21.89 16.36
CA GLY A 568 22.26 21.14 16.28
C GLY A 568 21.65 21.07 14.87
N ASP A 569 22.11 21.90 13.93
CA ASP A 569 21.75 21.75 12.52
C ASP A 569 22.41 20.48 11.95
N SER A 570 21.75 19.85 10.98
CA SER A 570 22.20 18.57 10.44
C SER A 570 21.91 18.43 8.95
N PHE A 571 22.67 17.56 8.28
CA PHE A 571 22.24 16.98 7.01
C PHE A 571 22.03 15.48 7.17
N GLN A 572 21.15 14.92 6.35
CA GLN A 572 20.86 13.50 6.27
C GLN A 572 20.81 13.05 4.81
N TYR A 573 21.37 11.88 4.51
CA TYR A 573 21.31 11.26 3.21
C TYR A 573 21.06 9.76 3.33
N THR A 574 20.02 9.27 2.65
CA THR A 574 19.72 7.84 2.55
C THR A 574 20.26 7.29 1.25
N PHE A 575 21.09 6.26 1.34
CA PHE A 575 21.78 5.64 0.20
C PHE A 575 21.53 4.14 0.16
N THR A 576 21.69 3.54 -1.01
CA THR A 576 21.80 2.08 -1.14
C THR A 576 23.23 1.73 -1.52
N GLY A 577 23.89 0.89 -0.73
CA GLY A 577 25.27 0.51 -1.00
C GLY A 577 25.91 -0.27 0.13
N THR A 578 27.23 -0.37 0.06
CA THR A 578 28.11 -1.10 0.99
C THR A 578 29.04 -0.16 1.76
N GLY A 579 28.92 1.15 1.57
CA GLY A 579 29.74 2.12 2.26
C GLY A 579 29.38 3.54 1.85
N VAL A 580 29.83 4.49 2.67
CA VAL A 580 29.64 5.93 2.42
C VAL A 580 30.80 6.71 3.01
N SER A 581 31.18 7.79 2.34
CA SER A 581 32.08 8.81 2.87
C SER A 581 31.42 10.18 2.90
N TYR A 582 31.60 10.88 4.01
CA TYR A 582 31.30 12.31 4.14
C TYR A 582 32.57 13.08 3.78
N VAL A 583 32.51 13.82 2.67
CA VAL A 583 33.61 14.63 2.17
C VAL A 583 33.31 16.10 2.39
N THR A 584 34.27 16.82 2.97
CA THR A 584 34.14 18.24 3.33
C THR A 584 35.52 18.91 3.33
N GLU A 585 35.54 20.19 3.67
CA GLU A 585 36.75 20.93 3.95
C GLU A 585 37.20 20.75 5.41
N MET A 586 38.48 20.95 5.67
CA MET A 586 39.00 21.15 7.03
C MET A 586 39.64 22.55 7.15
N ASP A 587 39.21 23.33 8.13
CA ASP A 587 39.62 24.73 8.34
C ASP A 587 39.59 25.12 9.82
N SER A 588 40.35 26.14 10.22
CA SER A 588 40.37 26.65 11.60
C SER A 588 39.05 27.21 12.12
N SER A 589 38.11 27.53 11.23
CA SER A 589 36.75 27.98 11.58
C SER A 589 35.76 26.84 11.81
N GLN A 590 36.15 25.58 11.58
CA GLN A 590 35.28 24.42 11.76
C GLN A 590 35.54 23.70 13.10
N GLY A 591 34.77 22.65 13.38
CA GLY A 591 34.82 21.97 14.67
C GLY A 591 34.28 20.54 14.62
N ASP A 592 33.66 20.11 15.70
CA ASP A 592 33.18 18.75 15.87
C ASP A 592 31.82 18.54 15.17
N VAL A 593 31.66 17.35 14.60
CA VAL A 593 30.45 16.88 13.92
C VAL A 593 30.11 15.49 14.45
N ASP A 594 28.90 15.30 14.97
CA ASP A 594 28.42 14.00 15.41
C ASP A 594 27.85 13.23 14.21
N ILE A 595 28.34 12.01 14.00
CA ILE A 595 27.93 11.13 12.91
C ILE A 595 27.01 10.04 13.44
N TYR A 596 25.88 9.86 12.75
CA TYR A 596 24.91 8.80 12.97
C TYR A 596 24.77 7.97 11.68
N LEU A 597 24.65 6.66 11.85
CA LEU A 597 24.33 5.73 10.78
C LEU A 597 23.10 4.94 11.20
N ASP A 598 22.08 4.90 10.34
CA ASP A 598 20.81 4.19 10.57
C ASP A 598 20.15 4.59 11.91
N GLY A 599 20.19 5.89 12.21
CA GLY A 599 19.64 6.48 13.45
C GLY A 599 20.49 6.23 14.71
N THR A 600 21.59 5.49 14.61
CA THR A 600 22.47 5.16 15.73
C THR A 600 23.71 6.05 15.71
N PHE A 601 24.08 6.63 16.87
CA PHE A 601 25.32 7.40 17.00
C PHE A 601 26.54 6.51 16.75
N VAL A 602 27.44 6.93 15.86
CA VAL A 602 28.66 6.19 15.50
C VAL A 602 29.88 6.80 16.18
N LYS A 603 30.18 8.08 15.89
CA LYS A 603 31.31 8.81 16.47
C LYS A 603 31.20 10.31 16.21
N THR A 604 31.97 11.09 16.95
CA THR A 604 32.27 12.49 16.64
C THR A 604 33.51 12.56 15.75
N VAL A 605 33.46 13.31 14.64
CA VAL A 605 34.61 13.64 13.81
C VAL A 605 34.94 15.13 13.96
N ASN A 606 36.23 15.49 13.86
CA ASN A 606 36.67 16.87 13.95
C ASN A 606 37.06 17.35 12.55
N THR A 607 36.42 18.42 12.07
CA THR A 607 36.72 19.06 10.78
C THR A 607 37.51 20.36 10.95
N GLY A 608 37.92 20.67 12.19
CA GLY A 608 38.74 21.81 12.54
C GLY A 608 40.22 21.62 12.19
N ARG A 609 40.93 22.74 12.03
CA ARG A 609 42.40 22.78 11.99
C ARG A 609 42.93 23.82 12.98
N GLU A 610 44.20 23.70 13.36
CA GLU A 610 44.83 24.73 14.18
C GLU A 610 44.92 26.08 13.44
N GLN A 611 44.82 27.18 14.19
CA GLN A 611 44.89 28.53 13.62
C GLN A 611 46.22 28.74 12.88
N GLY A 612 46.15 29.22 11.64
CA GLY A 612 47.32 29.44 10.77
C GLY A 612 47.68 28.26 9.87
N GLN A 613 47.06 27.09 10.04
CA GLN A 613 47.17 25.99 9.07
C GLN A 613 46.35 26.29 7.81
N PRO A 614 46.81 25.87 6.62
CA PRO A 614 46.07 26.08 5.37
C PRO A 614 44.75 25.30 5.37
N ARG A 615 43.77 25.74 4.58
CA ARG A 615 42.55 24.96 4.36
C ARG A 615 42.85 23.71 3.54
N LEU A 616 42.17 22.60 3.84
CA LEU A 616 42.19 21.39 3.01
C LEU A 616 40.79 21.15 2.47
N SER A 617 40.61 21.19 1.15
CA SER A 617 39.37 20.77 0.50
C SER A 617 39.35 19.26 0.25
N GLN A 618 38.18 18.69 -0.07
CA GLN A 618 38.02 17.30 -0.50
C GLN A 618 38.48 16.24 0.51
N GLN A 619 38.29 16.49 1.81
CA GLN A 619 38.69 15.58 2.88
C GLN A 619 37.54 14.65 3.28
N ALA A 620 37.75 13.34 3.16
CA ALA A 620 36.84 12.33 3.70
C ALA A 620 37.01 12.24 5.23
N VAL A 621 36.22 13.01 5.97
CA VAL A 621 36.31 13.10 7.44
C VAL A 621 35.60 11.93 8.14
N PHE A 622 34.70 11.27 7.44
CA PHE A 622 34.09 10.02 7.84
C PHE A 622 34.00 9.09 6.63
N THR A 623 34.40 7.84 6.82
CA THR A 623 34.20 6.74 5.86
C THR A 623 33.77 5.52 6.64
N VAL A 624 32.77 4.82 6.10
CA VAL A 624 32.43 3.45 6.50
C VAL A 624 32.35 2.60 5.24
N ASN A 625 32.97 1.42 5.32
CA ASN A 625 32.97 0.41 4.26
C ASN A 625 32.37 -0.88 4.80
N ASP A 626 32.17 -1.86 3.92
CA ASP A 626 31.71 -3.21 4.26
C ASP A 626 30.37 -3.26 5.00
N LEU A 627 29.51 -2.27 4.78
CA LEU A 627 28.11 -2.35 5.14
C LEU A 627 27.45 -3.48 4.33
N PRO A 628 26.47 -4.20 4.90
CA PRO A 628 25.61 -5.07 4.11
C PRO A 628 25.05 -4.29 2.91
N ASN A 629 25.08 -4.87 1.71
CA ASN A 629 24.51 -4.16 0.56
C ASN A 629 23.01 -3.94 0.78
N GLY A 630 22.60 -2.70 1.01
CA GLY A 630 21.25 -2.36 1.40
C GLY A 630 21.05 -0.87 1.58
N SER A 631 19.84 -0.48 2.01
CA SER A 631 19.51 0.91 2.33
C SER A 631 20.08 1.30 3.68
N HIS A 632 20.74 2.45 3.74
CA HIS A 632 21.36 3.03 4.92
C HIS A 632 21.15 4.54 4.95
N THR A 633 21.21 5.14 6.13
CA THR A 633 21.05 6.59 6.31
C THR A 633 22.23 7.16 7.09
N LEU A 634 23.01 8.02 6.43
CA LEU A 634 24.02 8.86 7.07
C LEU A 634 23.38 10.15 7.56
N MET A 635 23.60 10.52 8.82
CA MET A 635 23.24 11.84 9.35
C MET A 635 24.45 12.45 10.08
N ALA A 636 24.74 13.71 9.80
CA ALA A 636 25.82 14.45 10.42
C ALA A 636 25.26 15.71 11.08
N VAL A 637 25.59 15.92 12.35
CA VAL A 637 25.03 16.99 13.20
C VAL A 637 26.15 17.91 13.67
N LYS A 638 26.03 19.22 13.43
CA LYS A 638 27.02 20.20 13.87
C LYS A 638 27.05 20.28 15.40
N LYS A 639 28.22 20.08 16.00
CA LYS A 639 28.42 20.11 17.46
C LYS A 639 29.18 21.34 17.94
N SER A 640 30.22 21.74 17.21
CA SER A 640 31.05 22.90 17.58
C SER A 640 31.64 23.60 16.33
N GLY A 641 32.55 24.56 16.55
CA GLY A 641 33.11 25.40 15.48
C GLY A 641 32.18 26.52 15.01
N SER A 642 32.70 27.44 14.20
CA SER A 642 31.88 28.48 13.54
C SER A 642 31.08 27.89 12.39
N PHE A 643 31.66 26.95 11.63
CA PHE A 643 31.01 26.33 10.48
C PHE A 643 31.03 24.80 10.52
N MET A 644 30.00 24.18 9.93
CA MET A 644 30.03 22.81 9.40
C MET A 644 29.68 22.90 7.92
N LEU A 645 30.42 22.17 7.08
CA LEU A 645 30.24 22.19 5.62
C LEU A 645 29.95 20.80 5.07
N LEU A 646 29.15 20.72 4.01
CA LEU A 646 29.08 19.55 3.12
C LEU A 646 29.50 19.98 1.71
N ASP A 647 30.46 19.23 1.17
CA ASP A 647 30.97 19.37 -0.20
C ASP A 647 30.38 18.25 -1.06
N ARG A 648 30.58 16.98 -0.67
CA ARG A 648 29.92 15.84 -1.34
C ARG A 648 29.82 14.58 -0.45
N ILE A 649 29.06 13.61 -0.94
CA ILE A 649 28.93 12.28 -0.36
C ILE A 649 29.36 11.24 -1.40
N ASP A 650 30.27 10.34 -1.01
CA ASP A 650 30.77 9.27 -1.88
C ASP A 650 30.19 7.92 -1.41
N VAL A 651 29.30 7.30 -2.19
CA VAL A 651 28.64 6.03 -1.87
C VAL A 651 29.32 4.87 -2.59
N LEU A 652 29.70 3.82 -1.86
CA LEU A 652 30.23 2.58 -2.44
C LEU A 652 29.09 1.63 -2.80
N GLN A 653 29.01 1.22 -4.07
CA GLN A 653 28.05 0.24 -4.56
C GLN A 653 28.75 -0.94 -5.23
N PRO A 654 28.23 -2.17 -5.13
CA PRO A 654 28.69 -3.28 -5.95
C PRO A 654 28.60 -2.91 -7.43
N SER A 655 29.66 -3.16 -8.19
CA SER A 655 29.63 -2.95 -9.63
C SER A 655 28.82 -4.04 -10.33
N LEU A 656 28.10 -3.67 -11.38
CA LEU A 656 27.44 -4.57 -12.33
C LEU A 656 28.31 -4.86 -13.55
N LEU A 657 29.39 -4.09 -13.73
CA LEU A 657 30.30 -4.12 -14.86
C LEU A 657 31.75 -4.31 -14.40
N ASP A 658 32.53 -5.08 -15.14
CA ASP A 658 33.95 -5.24 -14.95
C ASP A 658 34.67 -5.15 -16.30
N PRO A 659 35.46 -4.09 -16.56
CA PRO A 659 35.70 -2.95 -15.66
C PRO A 659 34.49 -1.99 -15.58
N PRO A 660 34.27 -1.27 -14.46
CA PRO A 660 33.28 -0.19 -14.36
C PRO A 660 33.62 1.07 -15.16
N THR A 661 34.87 1.22 -15.62
CA THR A 661 35.30 2.32 -16.49
C THR A 661 36.14 1.80 -17.65
N ALA A 662 36.08 2.49 -18.78
CA ALA A 662 36.84 2.14 -19.98
C ALA A 662 37.38 3.39 -20.69
N SER A 663 38.24 3.16 -21.67
CA SER A 663 38.80 4.22 -22.49
C SER A 663 38.96 3.77 -23.93
N PHE A 664 38.85 4.72 -24.85
CA PHE A 664 38.92 4.48 -26.29
C PHE A 664 39.72 5.61 -26.96
N ASP A 665 40.76 5.27 -27.73
CA ASP A 665 41.51 6.25 -28.53
C ASP A 665 41.10 6.15 -30.01
N LYS A 666 40.65 7.28 -30.57
CA LYS A 666 40.21 7.38 -31.97
C LYS A 666 41.33 7.10 -32.98
N LYS A 667 42.59 7.37 -32.63
CA LYS A 667 43.77 7.11 -33.48
C LYS A 667 44.31 5.69 -33.35
N ALA A 668 43.83 4.92 -32.37
CA ALA A 668 44.14 3.51 -32.20
C ALA A 668 42.85 2.70 -31.92
N PRO A 669 41.91 2.66 -32.88
CA PRO A 669 40.57 2.13 -32.64
C PRO A 669 40.59 0.62 -32.36
N ALA A 670 40.08 0.24 -31.18
CA ALA A 670 39.89 -1.15 -30.77
C ALA A 670 38.53 -1.34 -30.09
N ASP A 671 37.95 -2.54 -30.22
CA ASP A 671 36.72 -2.89 -29.52
C ASP A 671 36.96 -2.88 -27.99
N VAL A 672 35.97 -2.42 -27.23
CA VAL A 672 36.03 -2.39 -25.76
C VAL A 672 35.19 -3.52 -25.21
N THR A 673 35.77 -4.36 -24.34
CA THR A 673 35.07 -5.49 -23.73
C THR A 673 34.75 -5.20 -22.28
N VAL A 674 33.50 -5.48 -21.90
CA VAL A 674 32.98 -5.32 -20.54
C VAL A 674 32.31 -6.61 -20.11
N LYS A 675 32.74 -7.16 -18.97
CA LYS A 675 32.11 -8.31 -18.33
C LYS A 675 30.95 -7.84 -17.46
N LEU A 676 29.83 -8.51 -17.58
CA LEU A 676 28.66 -8.34 -16.73
C LEU A 676 28.89 -9.16 -15.45
N LEU A 677 28.72 -8.51 -14.29
CA LEU A 677 28.80 -9.15 -12.97
C LEU A 677 27.45 -9.72 -12.51
N ARG A 678 26.43 -9.60 -13.36
CA ARG A 678 25.14 -10.30 -13.27
C ARG A 678 25.04 -11.40 -14.33
N ASP A 679 24.04 -12.28 -14.19
CA ASP A 679 23.76 -13.27 -15.23
C ASP A 679 23.47 -12.57 -16.55
N GLY A 680 24.23 -12.90 -17.60
CA GLY A 680 24.15 -12.20 -18.88
C GLY A 680 22.78 -12.28 -19.55
N SER A 681 21.91 -13.23 -19.15
CA SER A 681 20.55 -13.25 -19.64
C SER A 681 19.75 -12.06 -19.14
N GLU A 682 20.07 -11.47 -17.97
CA GLU A 682 19.37 -10.34 -17.36
C GLU A 682 19.66 -9.01 -18.06
N PHE A 683 20.72 -8.96 -18.86
CA PHE A 683 21.07 -7.78 -19.63
C PHE A 683 20.02 -7.50 -20.71
N ILE A 684 19.41 -6.32 -20.63
CA ILE A 684 18.40 -5.84 -21.58
C ILE A 684 19.10 -5.23 -22.79
N GLY A 685 20.12 -4.41 -22.55
CA GLY A 685 20.87 -3.70 -23.60
C GLY A 685 21.54 -2.44 -23.07
N ILE A 686 22.06 -1.64 -23.99
CA ILE A 686 22.63 -0.33 -23.71
C ILE A 686 21.69 0.73 -24.30
N THR A 687 21.29 1.70 -23.47
CA THR A 687 20.34 2.75 -23.86
C THR A 687 20.83 3.49 -25.11
N GLY A 688 20.01 3.52 -26.16
CA GLY A 688 20.31 4.21 -27.42
C GLY A 688 21.21 3.46 -28.41
N LEU A 689 21.65 2.23 -28.10
CA LEU A 689 22.52 1.43 -28.97
C LEU A 689 21.80 0.19 -29.51
N THR A 690 22.18 -0.21 -30.72
CA THR A 690 21.64 -1.38 -31.43
C THR A 690 22.54 -2.60 -31.26
N LYS A 691 22.02 -3.65 -30.63
CA LYS A 691 22.71 -4.96 -30.51
C LYS A 691 22.99 -5.55 -31.90
N GLY A 692 24.20 -6.06 -32.11
CA GLY A 692 24.70 -6.60 -33.38
C GLY A 692 25.42 -5.56 -34.24
N THR A 693 25.10 -4.27 -34.08
CA THR A 693 25.72 -3.16 -34.80
C THR A 693 26.71 -2.41 -33.92
N ASP A 694 26.23 -1.83 -32.82
CA ASP A 694 27.05 -0.98 -31.94
C ASP A 694 27.78 -1.80 -30.87
N TYR A 695 27.22 -2.96 -30.50
CA TYR A 695 27.83 -3.90 -29.57
C TYR A 695 27.37 -5.34 -29.83
N THR A 696 28.13 -6.33 -29.38
CA THR A 696 27.71 -7.75 -29.34
C THR A 696 27.67 -8.27 -27.91
N VAL A 697 26.97 -9.38 -27.70
CA VAL A 697 26.85 -10.03 -26.38
C VAL A 697 27.15 -11.52 -26.54
N SER A 698 28.06 -12.04 -25.74
CA SER A 698 28.39 -13.48 -25.65
C SER A 698 28.46 -13.90 -24.19
N GLY A 699 27.50 -14.71 -23.74
CA GLY A 699 27.35 -15.05 -22.32
C GLY A 699 27.18 -13.80 -21.46
N SER A 700 28.09 -13.59 -20.51
CA SER A 700 28.17 -12.41 -19.64
C SER A 700 29.16 -11.35 -20.15
N THR A 701 29.51 -11.35 -21.44
CA THR A 701 30.48 -10.42 -22.00
C THR A 701 29.83 -9.56 -23.07
N VAL A 702 29.97 -8.25 -22.94
CA VAL A 702 29.54 -7.25 -23.93
C VAL A 702 30.77 -6.68 -24.61
N THR A 703 30.76 -6.65 -25.95
CA THR A 703 31.83 -6.06 -26.75
C THR A 703 31.28 -4.86 -27.49
N LEU A 704 31.68 -3.66 -27.08
CA LEU A 704 31.41 -2.39 -27.75
C LEU A 704 32.27 -2.29 -29.01
N ARG A 705 31.65 -2.02 -30.15
CA ARG A 705 32.36 -1.94 -31.43
C ARG A 705 33.13 -0.63 -31.52
N SER A 706 34.41 -0.74 -31.89
CA SER A 706 35.28 0.38 -32.26
C SER A 706 34.63 1.34 -33.25
N ALA A 707 33.86 0.81 -34.22
CA ALA A 707 33.13 1.62 -35.19
C ALA A 707 32.12 2.59 -34.53
N TYR A 708 31.37 2.12 -33.54
CA TYR A 708 30.46 2.97 -32.77
C TYR A 708 31.25 3.94 -31.88
N LEU A 709 32.25 3.44 -31.14
CA LEU A 709 33.06 4.25 -30.23
C LEU A 709 33.76 5.42 -30.93
N ALA A 710 34.19 5.24 -32.19
CA ALA A 710 34.78 6.29 -33.01
C ALA A 710 33.84 7.49 -33.28
N THR A 711 32.53 7.27 -33.20
CA THR A 711 31.52 8.33 -33.41
C THR A 711 31.35 9.25 -32.21
N LEU A 712 31.75 8.81 -31.00
CA LEU A 712 31.62 9.59 -29.77
C LEU A 712 32.52 10.84 -29.80
N ALA A 713 32.10 11.94 -29.18
CA ALA A 713 32.96 13.12 -29.02
C ALA A 713 34.17 12.79 -28.12
N THR A 714 35.29 13.51 -28.29
CA THR A 714 36.42 13.43 -27.35
C THR A 714 36.00 13.97 -25.98
N GLY A 715 36.52 13.38 -24.91
CA GLY A 715 36.13 13.69 -23.54
C GLY A 715 35.44 12.50 -22.85
N LYS A 716 34.62 12.78 -21.84
CA LYS A 716 33.86 11.76 -21.11
C LYS A 716 32.56 11.42 -21.84
N ALA A 717 32.24 10.13 -21.90
CA ALA A 717 30.98 9.59 -22.39
C ALA A 717 30.43 8.58 -21.38
N GLN A 718 29.11 8.42 -21.34
CA GLN A 718 28.44 7.42 -20.51
C GLN A 718 27.58 6.54 -21.39
N LEU A 719 27.73 5.22 -21.23
CA LEU A 719 26.87 4.23 -21.88
C LEU A 719 26.10 3.48 -20.80
N ASP A 720 24.78 3.62 -20.77
CA ASP A 720 23.94 3.07 -19.70
C ASP A 720 23.54 1.62 -19.98
N PHE A 721 24.08 0.68 -19.19
CA PHE A 721 23.81 -0.75 -19.29
C PHE A 721 22.60 -1.11 -18.43
N ALA A 722 21.51 -1.53 -19.05
CA ALA A 722 20.26 -1.87 -18.38
C ALA A 722 20.16 -3.38 -18.09
N PHE A 723 19.70 -3.72 -16.89
CA PHE A 723 19.46 -5.08 -16.42
C PHE A 723 18.03 -5.20 -15.90
N ARG A 724 17.37 -6.32 -16.19
CA ARG A 724 16.06 -6.62 -15.58
C ARG A 724 16.22 -7.19 -14.17
N GLY A 725 15.19 -6.99 -13.36
CA GLY A 725 15.01 -7.63 -12.07
C GLY A 725 14.15 -8.88 -12.13
N ASP A 726 13.65 -9.28 -10.97
CA ASP A 726 12.46 -10.13 -10.84
C ASP A 726 11.26 -9.42 -11.51
N TYR A 727 10.21 -10.15 -11.89
CA TYR A 727 9.10 -9.57 -12.63
C TYR A 727 8.37 -8.55 -11.75
N LEU A 728 8.21 -7.31 -12.25
CA LEU A 728 7.69 -6.18 -11.47
C LEU A 728 8.50 -5.86 -10.19
N ASP A 729 9.76 -6.30 -10.15
CA ASP A 729 10.72 -6.05 -9.08
C ASP A 729 10.25 -6.54 -7.69
N ASP A 730 9.45 -7.61 -7.65
CA ASP A 730 8.99 -8.24 -6.43
C ASP A 730 9.14 -9.77 -6.44
N VAL A 731 9.17 -10.37 -5.24
CA VAL A 731 9.10 -11.83 -5.06
C VAL A 731 8.29 -12.19 -3.82
N HIS A 732 7.70 -13.40 -3.85
CA HIS A 732 7.30 -14.09 -2.63
C HIS A 732 8.30 -15.21 -2.33
N ALA A 733 8.63 -15.37 -1.06
CA ALA A 733 9.61 -16.35 -0.62
C ALA A 733 9.17 -17.13 0.64
N THR A 734 9.62 -18.36 0.75
CA THR A 734 9.49 -19.19 1.96
C THR A 734 10.79 -19.93 2.22
N THR A 735 11.11 -20.12 3.51
CA THR A 735 12.24 -20.94 3.96
C THR A 735 11.80 -22.35 4.39
N VAL A 736 10.50 -22.60 4.53
CA VAL A 736 9.94 -23.81 5.15
C VAL A 736 9.62 -24.86 4.08
N ASN A 737 10.18 -26.07 4.23
CA ASN A 737 9.85 -27.18 3.35
C ASN A 737 8.39 -27.63 3.55
N GLY A 738 7.70 -27.96 2.46
CA GLY A 738 6.27 -28.29 2.46
C GLY A 738 5.36 -27.10 2.14
N ASP A 739 5.86 -25.87 2.28
CA ASP A 739 5.16 -24.67 1.85
C ASP A 739 4.93 -24.69 0.34
N SER A 740 3.83 -24.08 -0.10
CA SER A 740 3.43 -24.16 -1.50
C SER A 740 2.74 -22.91 -2.03
N VAL A 741 2.93 -22.68 -3.32
CA VAL A 741 2.20 -21.69 -4.12
C VAL A 741 1.33 -22.41 -5.13
N SER A 742 0.13 -21.90 -5.38
CA SER A 742 -0.84 -22.50 -6.29
C SER A 742 -1.64 -21.47 -7.07
N TYR A 743 -2.10 -21.86 -8.26
CA TYR A 743 -2.96 -21.02 -9.08
C TYR A 743 -3.88 -21.87 -9.95
N ALA A 744 -5.16 -21.49 -9.99
CA ALA A 744 -6.16 -22.09 -10.86
C ALA A 744 -6.31 -21.28 -12.16
N PHE A 745 -6.26 -21.97 -13.30
CA PHE A 745 -6.34 -21.36 -14.62
C PHE A 745 -7.24 -22.17 -15.56
N SER A 746 -7.64 -21.58 -16.68
CA SER A 746 -8.29 -22.29 -17.79
C SER A 746 -7.45 -22.09 -19.04
N GLY A 747 -6.97 -23.17 -19.64
CA GLY A 747 -6.00 -23.06 -20.71
C GLY A 747 -5.40 -24.39 -21.15
N THR A 748 -4.46 -24.32 -22.08
CA THR A 748 -3.83 -25.48 -22.74
C THR A 748 -2.37 -25.70 -22.34
N GLY A 749 -1.82 -24.85 -21.48
CA GLY A 749 -0.46 -24.97 -20.96
C GLY A 749 -0.18 -24.01 -19.82
N VAL A 750 0.86 -24.31 -19.05
CA VAL A 750 1.37 -23.44 -17.98
C VAL A 750 2.89 -23.52 -17.89
N GLU A 751 3.50 -22.36 -17.67
CA GLU A 751 4.90 -22.13 -17.40
C GLU A 751 5.02 -21.59 -15.97
N TRP A 752 6.03 -22.04 -15.23
CA TRP A 752 6.42 -21.41 -13.97
C TRP A 752 7.77 -20.75 -14.14
N ILE A 753 7.82 -19.47 -13.79
CA ILE A 753 8.92 -18.58 -14.02
C ILE A 753 9.30 -17.97 -12.69
N THR A 754 10.56 -18.11 -12.32
CA THR A 754 11.05 -17.62 -11.05
C THR A 754 12.55 -17.38 -11.10
N ALA A 755 13.11 -16.91 -10.00
CA ALA A 755 14.53 -16.84 -9.81
C ALA A 755 15.13 -18.21 -9.52
N VAL A 756 16.35 -18.43 -10.00
CA VAL A 756 17.23 -19.53 -9.56
C VAL A 756 18.39 -18.94 -8.76
N GLY A 757 18.99 -19.70 -7.85
CA GLY A 757 20.13 -19.22 -7.08
C GLY A 757 20.81 -20.30 -6.23
N PRO A 758 22.01 -20.00 -5.68
CA PRO A 758 22.78 -20.98 -4.91
C PRO A 758 22.11 -21.37 -3.59
N ASP A 759 21.20 -20.53 -3.10
CA ASP A 759 20.43 -20.72 -1.87
C ASP A 759 19.10 -21.48 -2.08
N GLN A 760 18.80 -21.90 -3.31
CA GLN A 760 17.59 -22.64 -3.65
C GLN A 760 17.86 -24.13 -3.89
N GLY A 761 16.79 -24.91 -4.10
CA GLY A 761 16.88 -26.36 -4.22
C GLY A 761 15.68 -27.00 -4.93
N LEU A 762 15.27 -28.17 -4.45
CA LEU A 762 14.26 -28.99 -5.14
C LEU A 762 12.84 -28.47 -4.87
N VAL A 763 11.99 -28.55 -5.90
CA VAL A 763 10.58 -28.16 -5.87
C VAL A 763 9.74 -29.20 -6.60
N ASP A 764 8.68 -29.68 -5.97
CA ASP A 764 7.70 -30.58 -6.58
C ASP A 764 6.57 -29.79 -7.24
N ILE A 765 6.36 -30.02 -8.53
CA ILE A 765 5.32 -29.38 -9.33
C ILE A 765 4.18 -30.36 -9.58
N TYR A 766 2.98 -29.95 -9.21
CA TYR A 766 1.74 -30.71 -9.40
C TYR A 766 0.83 -29.99 -10.41
N ILE A 767 0.20 -30.80 -11.27
CA ILE A 767 -0.90 -30.37 -12.13
C ILE A 767 -2.12 -31.20 -11.75
N ASP A 768 -3.21 -30.54 -11.40
CA ASP A 768 -4.48 -31.17 -11.00
C ASP A 768 -4.31 -32.20 -9.87
N GLY A 769 -3.46 -31.85 -8.89
CA GLY A 769 -3.17 -32.69 -7.72
C GLY A 769 -2.24 -33.88 -7.99
N LYS A 770 -1.79 -34.06 -9.24
CA LYS A 770 -0.84 -35.13 -9.62
C LYS A 770 0.56 -34.57 -9.78
N LEU A 771 1.55 -35.24 -9.20
CA LEU A 771 2.96 -34.86 -9.37
C LEU A 771 3.30 -34.91 -10.87
N SER A 772 3.64 -33.77 -11.43
CA SER A 772 4.01 -33.61 -12.83
C SER A 772 5.52 -33.71 -13.01
N LYS A 773 6.30 -32.99 -12.19
CA LYS A 773 7.76 -32.97 -12.27
C LYS A 773 8.39 -32.47 -10.96
N ARG A 774 9.55 -33.02 -10.58
CA ARG A 774 10.47 -32.38 -9.62
C ARG A 774 11.47 -31.52 -10.39
N VAL A 775 11.59 -30.26 -10.03
CA VAL A 775 12.54 -29.31 -10.63
C VAL A 775 13.59 -28.89 -9.60
N ASP A 776 14.78 -28.56 -10.07
CA ASP A 776 15.86 -28.01 -9.24
C ASP A 776 16.02 -26.53 -9.59
N THR A 777 15.83 -25.64 -8.60
CA THR A 777 16.02 -24.20 -8.76
C THR A 777 17.38 -23.72 -8.24
N ASN A 778 18.26 -24.65 -7.84
CA ASN A 778 19.64 -24.34 -7.51
C ASN A 778 20.42 -23.90 -8.76
N SER A 779 21.25 -22.87 -8.62
CA SER A 779 22.20 -22.45 -9.64
C SER A 779 23.44 -21.81 -9.02
N ALA A 780 24.57 -21.85 -9.72
CA ALA A 780 25.83 -21.29 -9.21
C ALA A 780 25.76 -19.77 -8.92
N ALA A 781 24.90 -19.04 -9.64
CA ALA A 781 24.66 -17.62 -9.46
C ALA A 781 23.15 -17.33 -9.51
N ARG A 782 22.74 -16.22 -8.88
CA ARG A 782 21.36 -15.72 -8.97
C ARG A 782 21.05 -15.30 -10.40
N ALA A 783 19.92 -15.77 -10.92
CA ALA A 783 19.36 -15.28 -12.17
C ALA A 783 17.83 -15.15 -12.08
N THR A 784 17.27 -14.02 -12.51
CA THR A 784 15.84 -13.70 -12.42
C THR A 784 15.06 -14.16 -13.65
N GLN A 785 13.73 -14.27 -13.49
CA GLN A 785 12.75 -14.56 -14.55
C GLN A 785 13.11 -15.79 -15.43
N LYS A 786 13.61 -16.88 -14.83
CA LYS A 786 13.89 -18.13 -15.54
C LYS A 786 12.65 -19.02 -15.58
N THR A 787 12.31 -19.53 -16.76
CA THR A 787 11.32 -20.60 -16.90
C THR A 787 11.90 -21.91 -16.37
N VAL A 788 11.45 -22.33 -15.19
CA VAL A 788 11.94 -23.56 -14.53
C VAL A 788 11.04 -24.77 -14.78
N PHE A 789 9.79 -24.53 -15.17
CA PHE A 789 8.84 -25.57 -15.53
C PHE A 789 7.95 -25.15 -16.71
N THR A 790 7.57 -26.11 -17.54
CA THR A 790 6.61 -25.93 -18.63
C THR A 790 5.83 -27.22 -18.86
N VAL A 791 4.53 -27.09 -19.06
CA VAL A 791 3.67 -28.13 -19.60
C VAL A 791 2.76 -27.53 -20.66
N ALA A 792 2.59 -28.24 -21.77
CA ALA A 792 1.75 -27.85 -22.90
C ALA A 792 0.78 -28.98 -23.25
N ASN A 793 -0.14 -28.72 -24.18
CA ASN A 793 -1.13 -29.69 -24.66
C ASN A 793 -2.05 -30.24 -23.56
N LEU A 794 -2.29 -29.44 -22.51
CA LEU A 794 -3.36 -29.72 -21.55
C LEU A 794 -4.71 -29.65 -22.27
N LYS A 795 -5.67 -30.41 -21.76
CA LYS A 795 -7.06 -30.30 -22.22
C LYS A 795 -7.53 -28.87 -22.00
N ASN A 796 -8.41 -28.36 -22.87
CA ASN A 796 -8.98 -27.04 -22.70
C ASN A 796 -10.05 -27.04 -21.59
N THR A 797 -9.59 -27.11 -20.34
CA THR A 797 -10.43 -27.18 -19.13
C THR A 797 -9.82 -26.32 -18.02
N LYS A 798 -10.48 -26.30 -16.86
CA LYS A 798 -9.88 -25.74 -15.64
C LYS A 798 -8.76 -26.67 -15.15
N HIS A 799 -7.64 -26.07 -14.79
CA HIS A 799 -6.46 -26.74 -14.24
C HIS A 799 -5.98 -26.04 -12.98
N THR A 800 -5.25 -26.77 -12.14
CA THR A 800 -4.54 -26.21 -10.99
C THR A 800 -3.05 -26.49 -11.08
N PHE A 801 -2.25 -25.45 -11.06
CA PHE A 801 -0.81 -25.50 -10.84
C PHE A 801 -0.52 -25.42 -9.34
N LYS A 802 0.41 -26.23 -8.83
CA LYS A 802 0.93 -26.11 -7.46
C LYS A 802 2.42 -26.44 -7.43
N ALA A 803 3.24 -25.58 -6.82
CA ALA A 803 4.65 -25.80 -6.56
C ALA A 803 4.91 -25.92 -5.05
N VAL A 804 5.63 -26.96 -4.62
CA VAL A 804 5.89 -27.29 -3.21
C VAL A 804 7.38 -27.31 -2.95
N LYS A 805 7.85 -26.53 -1.96
CA LYS A 805 9.27 -26.51 -1.56
C LYS A 805 9.68 -27.86 -0.97
N VAL A 806 10.77 -28.45 -1.46
CA VAL A 806 11.30 -29.74 -0.97
C VAL A 806 12.65 -29.55 -0.26
N SER A 807 13.54 -28.70 -0.80
CA SER A 807 14.85 -28.42 -0.20
C SER A 807 15.38 -27.01 -0.56
N GLY A 808 16.62 -26.71 -0.16
CA GLY A 808 17.22 -25.37 -0.28
C GLY A 808 16.92 -24.48 0.92
N ASP A 809 17.65 -23.39 1.07
CA ASP A 809 17.46 -22.43 2.16
C ASP A 809 16.20 -21.59 1.94
N VAL A 810 15.88 -21.30 0.68
CA VAL A 810 14.71 -20.52 0.29
C VAL A 810 14.12 -20.99 -1.03
N LEU A 811 12.80 -20.95 -1.15
CA LEU A 811 12.09 -20.99 -2.42
C LEU A 811 11.59 -19.59 -2.72
N ARG A 812 11.84 -19.10 -3.93
CA ARG A 812 11.20 -17.89 -4.46
C ARG A 812 10.18 -18.25 -5.52
N THR A 813 9.13 -17.46 -5.65
CA THR A 813 8.17 -17.56 -6.74
C THR A 813 7.81 -16.16 -7.23
N ASP A 814 7.54 -16.09 -8.52
CA ASP A 814 7.37 -14.82 -9.21
C ASP A 814 6.18 -14.90 -10.18
N VAL A 815 6.33 -15.57 -11.33
CA VAL A 815 5.29 -15.60 -12.37
C VAL A 815 4.79 -17.01 -12.65
N ILE A 816 3.46 -17.15 -12.71
CA ILE A 816 2.79 -18.30 -13.33
C ILE A 816 2.17 -17.81 -14.63
N ARG A 817 2.58 -18.38 -15.77
CA ARG A 817 2.09 -17.97 -17.09
C ARG A 817 1.31 -19.10 -17.74
N TYR A 818 0.06 -18.88 -18.13
CA TYR A 818 -0.75 -19.90 -18.80
C TYR A 818 -1.15 -19.49 -20.21
N THR A 819 -1.34 -20.49 -21.08
CA THR A 819 -1.81 -20.30 -22.45
C THR A 819 -3.33 -20.42 -22.50
N THR A 820 -3.98 -19.40 -23.05
CA THR A 820 -5.44 -19.31 -23.15
C THR A 820 -5.98 -20.19 -24.27
N LYS A 821 -7.26 -20.49 -24.12
CA LYS A 821 -8.04 -21.39 -24.95
C LYS A 821 -8.43 -20.85 -26.32
#